data_AF-A0A7L4JHC9-F1
#
_entry.id   AF-A0A7L4JHC9-F1
#
_cell.length_a   1.000
_cell.length_b   1.000
_cell.length_c   1.000
_cell.angle_alpha   90.00
_cell.angle_beta   90.00
_cell.angle_gamma   90.00
#
_symmetry.space_group_name_H-M   'P 1'
#
loop_
_entity.id
_entity.type
_entity.pdbx_description
1 polymer ?
#
loop_
_entity_poly.entity_id
_entity_poly.type
_entity_poly.pdbx_seq_one_letter_code
_entity_poly.pdbx_strand_id
1 'polypeptide(L)'
;SRLERECFSTNKQMNEKIEEKKKVIKDLSETLENSEKTCRELQEELAVAKKHQVFLTETYENNMRELELLLDSFAMSGQRTAGTCKDKSKSPSSSVLETLRCTLTAYQSKLEDTSNEALCEKMTKELEISKEKMCAFSKDLKQAQDNLADTKKELNCLHTQCAGRETLIETLKMELQNVRQCWEKEKVHATESEKEIQKLTRAYQKDMEEKLTFLHNLYQHLVAGCVLIKQPEGILDRFSWSELCAVLQENVDALISDLNSANEKISHLEYICKNKSDTMKELQQSQEDAFSKMTEQMKAKESCWQKQKKYLEQQYLGLLGEVHARAQKYQGTAEKNKEKIYVLERRWEKLAVENVSVKKKLTKVQEEHSSLLAACALLAGALYPLYGRLCAMSCQRDLLQDQVNIYELVNQEIRTLVHALSDAEENNEDEAKLKKKKFSGLIWVFRRSVIAILAANRLKVLAQSSSSLFSWVNGFKEGVGILVSVGDSKGKCNLSSCKDEQNCCVEALSWFSSSNLLAAIISSVTELQDVVNKTDRKPSLSGHLLLSAARSSFSKLMDKLNVIMESVPLDSSRNITYLEKDSLVQRLARGLNKINKQALEAGLCDRLPIMKSIAFLQKQVFEFTQRLHTAEVERRSLRLKLAEFKWNFSEMKKEADKAQSLQKQLDMFKLSKLITLERFESACEELNNGYLREHQAQMLMKEQMQQPQDLNNQLELHSSEEADKNEILNETVKRLSEAKMELRRKDQSLRQLNRLLTQDKQDKRRLKESIHDVENALCMAVKDKELIISHMKSVETTLHKVRDQTLLSQTAATRNDFTLQLPKLHLETFAVEGLKGRPEVVALQAMVKSFMDVYQLASSRIDMLVRETAPHQLQIPVQKCRLQTACLHESESLQL
;
A
#
# COMPACT_ATOMS: atom_id res chain seq x y z
N SER A 1 -46.10 -48.49 -21.66
CA SER A 1 -44.87 -47.68 -21.56
C SER A 1 -45.02 -46.56 -20.53
N ARG A 2 -43.96 -46.31 -19.73
CA ARG A 2 -43.88 -45.25 -18.71
C ARG A 2 -42.80 -44.22 -19.07
N LEU A 3 -41.62 -44.69 -19.47
CA LEU A 3 -40.50 -43.89 -19.96
C LEU A 3 -40.86 -42.95 -21.11
N GLU A 4 -41.70 -43.38 -22.06
CA GLU A 4 -42.15 -42.51 -23.17
C GLU A 4 -42.96 -41.30 -22.68
N ARG A 5 -43.83 -41.49 -21.67
CA ARG A 5 -44.60 -40.40 -21.05
C ARG A 5 -43.72 -39.46 -20.24
N GLU A 6 -42.76 -40.01 -19.50
CA GLU A 6 -41.78 -39.22 -18.73
C GLU A 6 -40.91 -38.39 -19.69
N CYS A 7 -40.42 -38.98 -20.79
CA CYS A 7 -39.65 -38.29 -21.83
C CYS A 7 -40.45 -37.18 -22.54
N PHE A 8 -41.72 -37.43 -22.88
CA PHE A 8 -42.59 -36.43 -23.49
C PHE A 8 -42.89 -35.26 -22.52
N SER A 9 -43.06 -35.57 -21.23
CA SER A 9 -43.23 -34.56 -20.16
C SER A 9 -41.99 -33.70 -19.98
N THR A 10 -40.79 -34.28 -19.96
CA THR A 10 -39.53 -33.53 -19.83
C THR A 10 -39.24 -32.67 -21.05
N ASN A 11 -39.51 -33.17 -22.27
CA ASN A 11 -39.36 -32.37 -23.49
C ASN A 11 -40.33 -31.18 -23.49
N LYS A 12 -41.59 -31.36 -23.06
CA LYS A 12 -42.55 -30.26 -22.94
C LYS A 12 -42.06 -29.19 -21.96
N GLN A 13 -41.63 -29.59 -20.76
CA GLN A 13 -41.06 -28.67 -19.76
C GLN A 13 -39.79 -27.95 -20.25
N MET A 14 -38.97 -28.62 -21.07
CA MET A 14 -37.77 -28.00 -21.63
C MET A 14 -38.13 -26.98 -22.71
N ASN A 15 -39.13 -27.26 -23.56
CA ASN A 15 -39.63 -26.31 -24.56
C ASN A 15 -40.25 -25.06 -23.91
N GLU A 16 -41.05 -25.24 -22.85
CA GLU A 16 -41.64 -24.12 -22.08
C GLU A 16 -40.54 -23.19 -21.52
N LYS A 17 -39.46 -23.75 -20.95
CA LYS A 17 -38.30 -22.99 -20.48
C LYS A 17 -37.48 -22.33 -21.60
N ILE A 18 -37.46 -22.91 -22.81
CA ILE A 18 -36.80 -22.30 -23.97
C ILE A 18 -37.58 -21.08 -24.44
N GLU A 19 -38.91 -21.16 -24.53
CA GLU A 19 -39.75 -20.00 -24.91
C GLU A 19 -39.73 -18.90 -23.84
N GLU A 20 -39.73 -19.25 -22.55
CA GLU A 20 -39.54 -18.28 -21.46
C GLU A 20 -38.20 -17.54 -21.59
N LYS A 21 -37.10 -18.27 -21.85
CA LYS A 21 -35.79 -17.64 -22.08
C LYS A 21 -35.72 -16.82 -23.36
N LYS A 22 -36.36 -17.23 -24.46
CA LYS A 22 -36.47 -16.41 -25.67
C LYS A 22 -37.17 -15.09 -25.40
N LYS A 23 -38.24 -15.10 -24.59
CA LYS A 23 -38.94 -13.88 -24.19
C LYS A 23 -38.02 -12.94 -23.38
N VAL A 24 -37.32 -13.47 -22.37
CA VAL A 24 -36.34 -12.68 -21.59
C VAL A 24 -35.22 -12.11 -22.46
N ILE A 25 -34.72 -12.88 -23.45
CA ILE A 25 -33.72 -12.38 -24.40
C ILE A 25 -34.28 -11.24 -25.25
N LYS A 26 -35.53 -11.37 -25.74
CA LYS A 26 -36.19 -10.30 -26.51
C LYS A 26 -36.35 -9.02 -25.68
N ASP A 27 -36.86 -9.14 -24.45
CA ASP A 27 -37.05 -8.01 -23.54
C ASP A 27 -35.70 -7.34 -23.23
N LEU A 28 -34.62 -8.12 -23.02
CA LEU A 28 -33.26 -7.58 -22.84
C LEU A 28 -32.72 -6.87 -24.09
N SER A 29 -32.93 -7.41 -25.29
CA SER A 29 -32.54 -6.75 -26.54
C SER A 29 -33.27 -5.41 -26.74
N GLU A 30 -34.55 -5.34 -26.40
CA GLU A 30 -35.34 -4.10 -26.47
C GLU A 30 -34.85 -3.05 -25.44
N THR A 31 -34.46 -3.48 -24.23
CA THR A 31 -33.81 -2.55 -23.27
C THR A 31 -32.42 -2.09 -23.73
N LEU A 32 -31.66 -2.95 -24.42
CA LEU A 32 -30.34 -2.60 -24.95
C LEU A 32 -30.47 -1.55 -26.06
N GLU A 33 -31.35 -1.77 -27.04
CA GLU A 33 -31.60 -0.83 -28.14
C GLU A 33 -32.04 0.55 -27.64
N ASN A 34 -32.93 0.59 -26.63
CA ASN A 34 -33.31 1.83 -25.96
C ASN A 34 -32.12 2.51 -25.28
N SER A 35 -31.26 1.76 -24.58
CA SER A 35 -30.05 2.32 -23.95
C SER A 35 -29.03 2.87 -24.95
N GLU A 36 -28.86 2.21 -26.11
CA GLU A 36 -28.00 2.69 -27.20
C GLU A 36 -28.57 3.95 -27.88
N LYS A 37 -29.90 4.11 -27.89
CA LYS A 37 -30.54 5.34 -28.35
C LYS A 37 -30.27 6.50 -27.40
N THR A 38 -30.48 6.32 -26.09
CA THR A 38 -30.19 7.36 -25.08
C THR A 38 -28.70 7.72 -25.03
N CYS A 39 -27.80 6.75 -25.22
CA CYS A 39 -26.37 7.03 -25.35
C CYS A 39 -26.04 7.92 -26.56
N ARG A 40 -26.70 7.72 -27.72
CA ARG A 40 -26.52 8.58 -28.90
C ARG A 40 -27.04 9.99 -28.65
N GLU A 41 -28.22 10.13 -28.05
CA GLU A 41 -28.82 11.43 -27.69
C GLU A 41 -27.88 12.23 -26.75
N LEU A 42 -27.35 11.61 -25.69
CA LEU A 42 -26.36 12.24 -24.79
C LEU A 42 -25.03 12.58 -25.48
N GLN A 43 -24.62 11.78 -26.49
CA GLN A 43 -23.40 12.03 -27.25
C GLN A 43 -23.53 13.22 -28.21
N GLU A 44 -24.73 13.45 -28.75
CA GLU A 44 -25.08 14.64 -29.53
C GLU A 44 -25.16 15.90 -28.65
N GLU A 45 -25.80 15.83 -27.48
CA GLU A 45 -25.81 16.93 -26.50
C GLU A 45 -24.39 17.33 -26.07
N LEU A 46 -23.52 16.35 -25.80
CA LEU A 46 -22.12 16.60 -25.46
C LEU A 46 -21.33 17.23 -26.63
N ALA A 47 -21.68 16.93 -27.88
CA ALA A 47 -21.09 17.59 -29.05
C ALA A 47 -21.57 19.05 -29.19
N VAL A 48 -22.83 19.35 -28.86
CA VAL A 48 -23.37 20.72 -28.82
C VAL A 48 -22.74 21.53 -27.69
N ALA A 49 -22.58 20.94 -26.49
CA ALA A 49 -21.92 21.57 -25.35
C ALA A 49 -20.46 21.92 -25.67
N LYS A 50 -19.71 21.02 -26.32
CA LYS A 50 -18.34 21.29 -26.79
C LYS A 50 -18.27 22.43 -27.80
N LYS A 51 -19.22 22.53 -28.75
CA LYS A 51 -19.30 23.66 -29.68
C LYS A 51 -19.55 24.98 -28.94
N HIS A 52 -20.42 25.00 -27.94
CA HIS A 52 -20.65 26.16 -27.08
C HIS A 52 -19.39 26.57 -26.29
N GLN A 53 -18.66 25.59 -25.75
CA GLN A 53 -17.41 25.85 -25.04
C GLN A 53 -16.35 26.49 -25.95
N VAL A 54 -16.15 25.94 -27.16
CA VAL A 54 -15.20 26.48 -28.15
C VAL A 54 -15.58 27.91 -28.54
N PHE A 55 -16.86 28.18 -28.80
CA PHE A 55 -17.35 29.52 -29.10
C PHE A 55 -17.09 30.53 -27.96
N LEU A 56 -17.30 30.12 -26.71
CA LEU A 56 -17.03 30.97 -25.55
C LEU A 56 -15.52 31.26 -25.38
N THR A 57 -14.65 30.26 -25.58
CA THR A 57 -13.19 30.48 -25.54
C THR A 57 -12.70 31.38 -26.67
N GLU A 58 -13.20 31.19 -27.89
CA GLU A 58 -12.83 32.03 -29.04
C GLU A 58 -13.32 33.48 -28.86
N THR A 59 -14.52 33.67 -28.33
CA THR A 59 -15.04 35.00 -27.97
C THR A 59 -14.20 35.66 -26.87
N TYR A 60 -13.75 34.90 -25.87
CA TYR A 60 -12.88 35.40 -24.80
C TYR A 60 -11.48 35.79 -25.33
N GLU A 61 -10.87 34.95 -26.16
CA GLU A 61 -9.56 35.25 -26.80
C GLU A 61 -9.63 36.46 -27.75
N ASN A 62 -10.75 36.66 -28.44
CA ASN A 62 -10.97 37.85 -29.27
C ASN A 62 -11.10 39.11 -28.41
N ASN A 63 -11.90 39.07 -27.34
CA ASN A 63 -12.02 40.18 -26.39
C ASN A 63 -10.68 40.52 -25.71
N MET A 64 -9.86 39.53 -25.38
CA MET A 64 -8.52 39.75 -24.81
C MET A 64 -7.58 40.40 -25.82
N ARG A 65 -7.59 39.97 -27.09
CA ARG A 65 -6.79 40.62 -28.16
C ARG A 65 -7.23 42.05 -28.44
N GLU A 66 -8.53 42.35 -28.37
CA GLU A 66 -9.02 43.75 -28.44
C GLU A 66 -8.53 44.58 -27.24
N LEU A 67 -8.46 43.99 -26.04
CA LEU A 67 -7.95 44.66 -24.84
C LEU A 67 -6.44 44.94 -24.92
N GLU A 68 -5.67 44.01 -25.49
CA GLU A 68 -4.23 44.18 -25.75
C GLU A 68 -3.97 45.25 -26.81
N LEU A 69 -4.73 45.27 -27.92
CA LEU A 69 -4.67 46.32 -28.94
C LEU A 69 -5.04 47.70 -28.37
N LEU A 70 -6.01 47.77 -27.45
CA LEU A 70 -6.32 48.98 -26.71
C LEU A 70 -5.15 49.44 -25.83
N LEU A 71 -4.49 48.52 -25.11
CA LEU A 71 -3.33 48.84 -24.27
C LEU A 71 -2.12 49.33 -25.09
N ASP A 72 -1.83 48.71 -26.23
CA ASP A 72 -0.77 49.17 -27.15
C ASP A 72 -1.09 50.55 -27.76
N SER A 73 -2.38 50.85 -28.01
CA SER A 73 -2.79 52.19 -28.47
C SER A 73 -2.49 53.30 -27.45
N PHE A 74 -2.51 52.98 -26.15
CA PHE A 74 -2.10 53.92 -25.08
C PHE A 74 -0.58 54.01 -24.92
N ALA A 75 0.18 52.96 -25.25
CA ALA A 75 1.64 52.97 -25.16
C ALA A 75 2.30 53.87 -26.23
N MET A 76 1.65 54.05 -27.38
CA MET A 76 2.22 54.73 -28.55
C MET A 76 2.06 56.26 -28.59
N SER A 77 1.41 56.91 -27.62
CA SER A 77 1.19 58.38 -27.64
C SER A 77 2.39 59.20 -27.08
N GLY A 78 3.56 58.60 -26.92
CA GLY A 78 4.66 59.09 -26.09
C GLY A 78 5.74 59.95 -26.76
N GLN A 79 5.54 60.53 -27.96
CA GLN A 79 6.65 61.26 -28.62
C GLN A 79 6.26 62.38 -29.60
N ARG A 80 6.23 63.65 -29.12
CA ARG A 80 7.08 64.77 -29.62
C ARG A 80 6.78 66.14 -28.97
N THR A 81 7.86 66.92 -28.83
CA THR A 81 7.96 68.40 -28.81
C THR A 81 7.17 69.24 -27.78
N ALA A 82 7.92 69.67 -26.75
CA ALA A 82 7.99 71.02 -26.16
C ALA A 82 6.84 72.02 -26.36
N GLY A 83 6.28 72.51 -25.24
CA GLY A 83 5.40 73.68 -25.22
C GLY A 83 4.81 73.98 -23.83
N THR A 84 5.31 75.02 -23.18
CA THR A 84 4.82 75.68 -21.95
C THR A 84 3.31 75.60 -21.64
N CYS A 85 2.93 75.19 -20.42
CA CYS A 85 2.24 76.07 -19.45
C CYS A 85 2.20 75.47 -18.02
N LYS A 86 1.88 76.29 -17.02
CA LYS A 86 1.52 75.85 -15.66
C LYS A 86 0.05 75.37 -15.65
N ASP A 87 -0.28 74.29 -14.95
CA ASP A 87 -1.05 74.36 -13.68
C ASP A 87 -1.11 73.00 -12.95
N LYS A 88 -1.66 73.00 -11.73
CA LYS A 88 -1.84 71.83 -10.86
C LYS A 88 -3.18 71.12 -11.12
N SER A 89 -3.16 69.87 -11.56
CA SER A 89 -4.24 68.91 -11.24
C SER A 89 -3.74 67.46 -11.31
N LYS A 90 -4.21 66.62 -10.38
CA LYS A 90 -3.81 65.21 -10.25
C LYS A 90 -4.53 64.36 -11.32
N SER A 91 -3.80 63.47 -12.00
CA SER A 91 -4.38 62.44 -12.89
C SER A 91 -4.55 61.11 -12.14
N PRO A 92 -5.77 60.52 -12.09
CA PRO A 92 -6.05 59.26 -11.38
C PRO A 92 -6.08 58.03 -12.32
N SER A 93 -5.19 57.95 -13.31
CA SER A 93 -5.20 56.86 -14.31
C SER A 93 -4.44 55.60 -13.88
N SER A 94 -3.26 55.76 -13.29
CA SER A 94 -2.39 54.63 -12.90
C SER A 94 -3.01 53.76 -11.79
N SER A 95 -3.64 54.36 -10.77
CA SER A 95 -4.27 53.58 -9.69
C SER A 95 -5.50 52.81 -10.16
N VAL A 96 -6.27 53.34 -11.11
CA VAL A 96 -7.45 52.64 -11.67
C VAL A 96 -7.00 51.47 -12.53
N LEU A 97 -6.00 51.66 -13.40
CA LEU A 97 -5.41 50.56 -14.19
C LEU A 97 -4.79 49.47 -13.32
N GLU A 98 -4.04 49.84 -12.27
CA GLU A 98 -3.44 48.86 -11.35
C GLU A 98 -4.52 48.12 -10.54
N THR A 99 -5.59 48.82 -10.12
CA THR A 99 -6.74 48.18 -9.46
C THR A 99 -7.45 47.22 -10.42
N LEU A 100 -7.67 47.61 -11.68
CA LEU A 100 -8.25 46.73 -12.70
C LEU A 100 -7.37 45.52 -12.98
N ARG A 101 -6.04 45.70 -13.07
CA ARG A 101 -5.06 44.62 -13.25
C ARG A 101 -5.05 43.65 -12.06
N CYS A 102 -5.08 44.17 -10.83
CA CYS A 102 -5.20 43.36 -9.61
C CYS A 102 -6.55 42.65 -9.52
N THR A 103 -7.63 43.28 -9.98
CA THR A 103 -8.97 42.67 -9.97
C THR A 103 -9.11 41.59 -11.03
N LEU A 104 -8.56 41.81 -12.24
CA LEU A 104 -8.49 40.80 -13.30
C LEU A 104 -7.60 39.62 -12.91
N THR A 105 -6.43 39.85 -12.32
CA THR A 105 -5.58 38.75 -11.81
C THR A 105 -6.22 38.03 -10.62
N ALA A 106 -6.99 38.70 -9.76
CA ALA A 106 -7.76 38.04 -8.70
C ALA A 106 -8.95 37.22 -9.24
N TYR A 107 -9.60 37.66 -10.33
CA TYR A 107 -10.60 36.85 -11.03
C TYR A 107 -9.96 35.68 -11.78
N GLN A 108 -8.81 35.89 -12.43
CA GLN A 108 -8.05 34.86 -13.12
C GLN A 108 -7.55 33.79 -12.14
N SER A 109 -6.99 34.17 -10.99
CA SER A 109 -6.59 33.22 -9.95
C SER A 109 -7.81 32.48 -9.39
N LYS A 110 -8.93 33.15 -9.12
CA LYS A 110 -10.17 32.44 -8.72
C LYS A 110 -10.70 31.48 -9.77
N LEU A 111 -10.50 31.77 -11.06
CA LEU A 111 -10.96 30.92 -12.16
C LEU A 111 -10.01 29.73 -12.38
N GLU A 112 -8.70 29.91 -12.18
CA GLU A 112 -7.73 28.82 -12.07
C GLU A 112 -7.97 27.97 -10.82
N ASP A 113 -8.18 28.57 -9.65
CA ASP A 113 -8.46 27.87 -8.38
C ASP A 113 -9.76 27.06 -8.48
N THR A 114 -10.84 27.61 -9.05
CA THR A 114 -12.09 26.86 -9.25
C THR A 114 -12.01 25.81 -10.37
N SER A 115 -11.15 26.01 -11.37
CA SER A 115 -10.81 24.98 -12.36
C SER A 115 -10.01 23.83 -11.74
N ASN A 116 -9.07 24.15 -10.85
CA ASN A 116 -8.14 23.20 -10.23
C ASN A 116 -8.75 22.44 -9.04
N GLU A 117 -9.58 23.07 -8.19
CA GLU A 117 -10.02 22.49 -6.92
C GLU A 117 -11.29 21.61 -6.96
N ALA A 118 -12.13 21.67 -8.01
CA ALA A 118 -13.47 21.02 -7.93
C ALA A 118 -13.94 20.17 -9.12
N LEU A 119 -13.44 20.38 -10.35
CA LEU A 119 -13.99 19.72 -11.55
C LEU A 119 -12.99 18.83 -12.29
N CYS A 120 -11.77 19.31 -12.56
CA CYS A 120 -10.82 18.54 -13.37
C CYS A 120 -10.41 17.19 -12.75
N GLU A 121 -10.05 17.16 -11.47
CA GLU A 121 -9.52 15.94 -10.84
C GLU A 121 -10.61 14.87 -10.61
N LYS A 122 -11.84 15.29 -10.29
CA LYS A 122 -12.97 14.36 -10.11
C LYS A 122 -13.49 13.84 -11.46
N MET A 123 -13.66 14.74 -12.44
CA MET A 123 -14.14 14.37 -13.77
C MET A 123 -13.12 13.49 -14.50
N THR A 124 -11.80 13.74 -14.37
CA THR A 124 -10.77 12.84 -14.93
C THR A 124 -10.78 11.48 -14.25
N LYS A 125 -10.89 11.40 -12.92
CA LYS A 125 -11.05 10.11 -12.22
C LYS A 125 -12.30 9.35 -12.69
N GLU A 126 -13.44 10.02 -12.87
CA GLU A 126 -14.66 9.41 -13.42
C GLU A 126 -14.51 8.99 -14.90
N LEU A 127 -13.78 9.76 -15.72
CA LEU A 127 -13.50 9.44 -17.12
C LEU A 127 -12.54 8.25 -17.25
N GLU A 128 -11.48 8.19 -16.44
CA GLU A 128 -10.55 7.05 -16.41
C GLU A 128 -11.26 5.79 -15.90
N ILE A 129 -12.09 5.88 -14.85
CA ILE A 129 -12.95 4.77 -14.38
C ILE A 129 -13.93 4.32 -15.48
N SER A 130 -14.51 5.24 -16.24
CA SER A 130 -15.42 4.93 -17.35
C SER A 130 -14.68 4.23 -18.51
N LYS A 131 -13.47 4.70 -18.82
CA LYS A 131 -12.58 4.16 -19.86
C LYS A 131 -12.02 2.79 -19.48
N GLU A 132 -11.67 2.57 -18.21
CA GLU A 132 -11.33 1.24 -17.68
C GLU A 132 -12.51 0.27 -17.76
N LYS A 133 -13.72 0.70 -17.41
CA LYS A 133 -14.95 -0.09 -17.60
C LYS A 133 -15.21 -0.42 -19.06
N MET A 134 -15.06 0.55 -19.97
CA MET A 134 -15.15 0.33 -21.42
C MET A 134 -14.11 -0.68 -21.93
N CYS A 135 -12.87 -0.60 -21.44
CA CYS A 135 -11.82 -1.57 -21.78
C CYS A 135 -12.07 -2.96 -21.18
N ALA A 136 -12.65 -3.05 -19.98
CA ALA A 136 -13.08 -4.31 -19.38
C ALA A 136 -14.23 -4.94 -20.19
N PHE A 137 -15.31 -4.19 -20.45
CA PHE A 137 -16.42 -4.66 -21.29
C PHE A 137 -15.97 -5.04 -22.70
N SER A 138 -15.04 -4.30 -23.32
CA SER A 138 -14.47 -4.67 -24.62
C SER A 138 -13.72 -6.01 -24.59
N LYS A 139 -12.96 -6.28 -23.52
CA LYS A 139 -12.28 -7.57 -23.31
C LYS A 139 -13.28 -8.69 -23.04
N ASP A 140 -14.27 -8.46 -22.17
CA ASP A 140 -15.29 -9.44 -21.82
C ASP A 140 -16.17 -9.78 -23.03
N LEU A 141 -16.55 -8.79 -23.85
CA LEU A 141 -17.30 -8.99 -25.09
C LEU A 141 -16.47 -9.76 -26.12
N LYS A 142 -15.19 -9.42 -26.29
CA LYS A 142 -14.30 -10.16 -27.19
C LYS A 142 -14.08 -11.60 -26.72
N GLN A 143 -13.86 -11.81 -25.42
CA GLN A 143 -13.72 -13.15 -24.84
C GLN A 143 -15.04 -13.94 -24.92
N ALA A 144 -16.20 -13.31 -24.77
CA ALA A 144 -17.50 -13.93 -25.02
C ALA A 144 -17.68 -14.30 -26.50
N GLN A 145 -17.18 -13.48 -27.42
CA GLN A 145 -17.21 -13.72 -28.86
C GLN A 145 -16.26 -14.86 -29.29
N ASP A 146 -15.07 -14.93 -28.69
CA ASP A 146 -14.11 -16.03 -28.87
C ASP A 146 -14.67 -17.33 -28.28
N ASN A 147 -15.22 -17.30 -27.06
CA ASN A 147 -15.92 -18.44 -26.45
C ASN A 147 -17.14 -18.89 -27.29
N LEU A 148 -17.88 -17.97 -27.91
CA LEU A 148 -18.98 -18.29 -28.82
C LEU A 148 -18.46 -18.96 -30.10
N ALA A 149 -17.32 -18.52 -30.63
CA ALA A 149 -16.68 -19.14 -31.78
C ALA A 149 -16.16 -20.55 -31.46
N ASP A 150 -15.58 -20.77 -30.28
CA ASP A 150 -15.07 -22.07 -29.86
C ASP A 150 -16.18 -23.05 -29.50
N THR A 151 -17.21 -22.61 -28.76
CA THR A 151 -18.42 -23.44 -28.53
C THR A 151 -19.14 -23.76 -29.83
N LYS A 152 -19.11 -22.89 -30.86
CA LYS A 152 -19.62 -23.21 -32.20
C LYS A 152 -18.76 -24.25 -32.94
N LYS A 153 -17.44 -24.25 -32.76
CA LYS A 153 -16.54 -25.31 -33.29
C LYS A 153 -16.80 -26.65 -32.59
N GLU A 154 -16.93 -26.64 -31.25
CA GLU A 154 -17.28 -27.82 -30.47
C GLU A 154 -18.66 -28.37 -30.83
N LEU A 155 -19.67 -27.50 -31.00
CA LEU A 155 -21.01 -27.89 -31.46
C LEU A 155 -20.94 -28.58 -32.83
N ASN A 156 -20.18 -28.02 -33.78
CA ASN A 156 -19.99 -28.64 -35.10
C ASN A 156 -19.26 -30.00 -34.99
N CYS A 157 -18.25 -30.12 -34.12
CA CYS A 157 -17.54 -31.37 -33.87
C CYS A 157 -18.43 -32.44 -33.21
N LEU A 158 -19.29 -32.03 -32.27
CA LEU A 158 -20.30 -32.91 -31.69
C LEU A 158 -21.36 -33.31 -32.71
N HIS A 159 -21.74 -32.42 -33.63
CA HIS A 159 -22.70 -32.73 -34.69
C HIS A 159 -22.13 -33.74 -35.71
N THR A 160 -20.86 -33.62 -36.10
CA THR A 160 -20.21 -34.63 -36.95
C THR A 160 -19.97 -35.96 -36.21
N GLN A 161 -19.66 -35.93 -34.91
CA GLN A 161 -19.63 -37.16 -34.09
C GLN A 161 -21.00 -37.80 -33.92
N CYS A 162 -22.08 -37.02 -33.82
CA CYS A 162 -23.45 -37.55 -33.80
C CYS A 162 -23.79 -38.21 -35.13
N ALA A 163 -23.56 -37.55 -36.26
CA ALA A 163 -23.75 -38.13 -37.59
C ALA A 163 -22.93 -39.43 -37.79
N GLY A 164 -21.67 -39.45 -37.33
CA GLY A 164 -20.83 -40.65 -37.37
C GLY A 164 -21.26 -41.79 -36.43
N ARG A 165 -21.99 -41.48 -35.35
CA ARG A 165 -22.65 -42.49 -34.51
C ARG A 165 -23.97 -42.96 -35.11
N GLU A 166 -24.69 -42.08 -35.80
CA GLU A 166 -25.98 -42.37 -36.43
C GLU A 166 -25.80 -43.34 -37.61
N THR A 167 -24.79 -43.14 -38.46
CA THR A 167 -24.43 -44.11 -39.51
C THR A 167 -23.97 -45.46 -38.94
N LEU A 168 -23.27 -45.46 -37.80
CA LEU A 168 -22.84 -46.68 -37.12
C LEU A 168 -24.03 -47.43 -36.47
N ILE A 169 -25.02 -46.70 -35.95
CA ILE A 169 -26.30 -47.25 -35.48
C ILE A 169 -27.12 -47.82 -36.65
N GLU A 170 -27.14 -47.17 -37.82
CA GLU A 170 -27.79 -47.70 -39.02
C GLU A 170 -27.11 -48.96 -39.55
N THR A 171 -25.77 -49.01 -39.51
CA THR A 171 -25.00 -50.21 -39.85
C THR A 171 -25.33 -51.36 -38.89
N LEU A 172 -25.30 -51.11 -37.57
CA LEU A 172 -25.66 -52.11 -36.55
C LEU A 172 -27.14 -52.56 -36.65
N LYS A 173 -28.07 -51.67 -37.03
CA LYS A 173 -29.46 -52.05 -37.33
C LYS A 173 -29.53 -53.00 -38.52
N MET A 174 -28.78 -52.72 -39.59
CA MET A 174 -28.74 -53.57 -40.79
C MET A 174 -28.13 -54.93 -40.48
N GLU A 175 -27.03 -55.00 -39.72
CA GLU A 175 -26.44 -56.24 -39.24
C GLU A 175 -27.41 -57.05 -38.37
N LEU A 176 -28.09 -56.41 -37.41
CA LEU A 176 -29.06 -57.07 -36.53
C LEU A 176 -30.26 -57.60 -37.33
N GLN A 177 -30.71 -56.87 -38.36
CA GLN A 177 -31.76 -57.32 -39.28
C GLN A 177 -31.30 -58.51 -40.14
N ASN A 178 -30.05 -58.50 -40.62
CA ASN A 178 -29.44 -59.63 -41.33
C ASN A 178 -29.33 -60.87 -40.44
N VAL A 179 -28.82 -60.74 -39.21
CA VAL A 179 -28.74 -61.83 -38.23
C VAL A 179 -30.13 -62.40 -37.92
N ARG A 180 -31.14 -61.53 -37.76
CA ARG A 180 -32.54 -61.95 -37.56
C ARG A 180 -33.08 -62.74 -38.76
N GLN A 181 -32.74 -62.34 -39.99
CA GLN A 181 -33.16 -63.04 -41.20
C GLN A 181 -32.43 -64.38 -41.38
N CYS A 182 -31.14 -64.45 -41.03
CA CYS A 182 -30.40 -65.72 -40.99
C CYS A 182 -30.99 -66.68 -39.94
N TRP A 183 -31.32 -66.18 -38.75
CA TRP A 183 -31.94 -67.00 -37.69
C TRP A 183 -33.28 -67.59 -38.11
N GLU A 184 -34.17 -66.83 -38.76
CA GLU A 184 -35.45 -67.39 -39.22
C GLU A 184 -35.29 -68.36 -40.41
N LYS A 185 -34.23 -68.23 -41.24
CA LYS A 185 -33.86 -69.26 -42.23
C LYS A 185 -33.39 -70.55 -41.54
N GLU A 186 -32.50 -70.43 -40.56
CA GLU A 186 -31.99 -71.56 -39.76
C GLU A 186 -33.14 -72.32 -39.07
N LYS A 187 -34.11 -71.59 -38.52
CA LYS A 187 -35.31 -72.14 -37.89
C LYS A 187 -36.21 -72.87 -38.89
N VAL A 188 -36.37 -72.36 -40.12
CA VAL A 188 -37.08 -73.09 -41.18
C VAL A 188 -36.37 -74.41 -41.48
N HIS A 189 -35.05 -74.38 -41.70
CA HIS A 189 -34.25 -75.59 -41.95
C HIS A 189 -34.25 -76.58 -40.77
N ALA A 190 -34.32 -76.11 -39.53
CA ALA A 190 -34.52 -76.96 -38.36
C ALA A 190 -35.88 -77.68 -38.43
N THR A 191 -36.98 -76.98 -38.75
CA THR A 191 -38.29 -77.63 -38.92
C THR A 191 -38.38 -78.53 -40.15
N GLU A 192 -37.58 -78.30 -41.19
CA GLU A 192 -37.51 -79.18 -42.36
C GLU A 192 -36.73 -80.46 -42.05
N SER A 193 -35.56 -80.35 -41.41
CA SER A 193 -34.78 -81.52 -40.98
C SER A 193 -35.55 -82.36 -39.94
N GLU A 194 -36.29 -81.74 -39.02
CA GLU A 194 -37.19 -82.46 -38.10
C GLU A 194 -38.31 -83.21 -38.84
N LYS A 195 -38.90 -82.63 -39.89
CA LYS A 195 -39.88 -83.32 -40.75
C LYS A 195 -39.26 -84.49 -41.52
N GLU A 196 -38.03 -84.35 -42.03
CA GLU A 196 -37.31 -85.45 -42.68
C GLU A 196 -36.94 -86.57 -41.71
N ILE A 197 -36.48 -86.23 -40.50
CA ILE A 197 -36.25 -87.22 -39.42
C ILE A 197 -37.55 -87.98 -39.13
N GLN A 198 -38.69 -87.29 -38.98
CA GLN A 198 -39.98 -87.96 -38.76
C GLN A 198 -40.44 -88.83 -39.95
N LYS A 199 -40.13 -88.46 -41.20
CA LYS A 199 -40.38 -89.31 -42.38
C LYS A 199 -39.51 -90.57 -42.33
N LEU A 200 -38.21 -90.41 -42.07
CA LEU A 200 -37.26 -91.53 -41.93
C LEU A 200 -37.66 -92.48 -40.80
N THR A 201 -38.08 -91.96 -39.64
CA THR A 201 -38.59 -92.78 -38.53
C THR A 201 -39.82 -93.58 -38.94
N ARG A 202 -40.79 -92.98 -39.65
CA ARG A 202 -41.98 -93.68 -40.17
C ARG A 202 -41.64 -94.73 -41.23
N ALA A 203 -40.70 -94.43 -42.12
CA ALA A 203 -40.21 -95.38 -43.12
C ALA A 203 -39.52 -96.59 -42.47
N TYR A 204 -38.70 -96.36 -41.44
CA TYR A 204 -38.05 -97.42 -40.67
C TYR A 204 -39.05 -98.29 -39.89
N GLN A 205 -40.07 -97.69 -39.27
CA GLN A 205 -41.15 -98.44 -38.62
C GLN A 205 -41.91 -99.32 -39.62
N LYS A 206 -42.22 -98.80 -40.82
CA LYS A 206 -42.89 -99.56 -41.88
C LYS A 206 -42.03 -100.71 -42.42
N ASP A 207 -40.73 -100.49 -42.63
CA ASP A 207 -39.78 -101.56 -43.03
C ASP A 207 -39.67 -102.66 -41.96
N MET A 208 -39.71 -102.31 -40.66
CA MET A 208 -39.79 -103.31 -39.59
C MET A 208 -41.10 -104.11 -39.64
N GLU A 209 -42.25 -103.47 -39.85
CA GLU A 209 -43.55 -104.17 -40.00
C GLU A 209 -43.60 -105.07 -41.24
N GLU A 210 -43.05 -104.62 -42.38
CA GLU A 210 -42.94 -105.41 -43.62
C GLU A 210 -42.02 -106.62 -43.42
N LYS A 211 -40.90 -106.48 -42.70
CA LYS A 211 -40.03 -107.60 -42.34
C LYS A 211 -40.69 -108.56 -41.34
N LEU A 212 -41.44 -108.04 -40.36
CA LEU A 212 -42.17 -108.86 -39.39
C LEU A 212 -43.29 -109.67 -40.05
N THR A 213 -44.02 -109.07 -40.98
CA THR A 213 -45.09 -109.73 -41.75
C THR A 213 -44.53 -110.72 -42.77
N PHE A 214 -43.38 -110.44 -43.40
CA PHE A 214 -42.65 -111.42 -44.22
C PHE A 214 -42.23 -112.64 -43.39
N LEU A 215 -41.64 -112.44 -42.21
CA LEU A 215 -41.29 -113.52 -41.27
C LEU A 215 -42.52 -114.31 -40.81
N HIS A 216 -43.64 -113.64 -40.56
CA HIS A 216 -44.90 -114.29 -40.20
C HIS A 216 -45.47 -115.15 -41.34
N ASN A 217 -45.42 -114.66 -42.59
CA ASN A 217 -45.86 -115.42 -43.77
C ASN A 217 -44.91 -116.60 -44.07
N LEU A 218 -43.59 -116.42 -43.90
CA LEU A 218 -42.61 -117.50 -44.05
C LEU A 218 -42.84 -118.59 -42.99
N TYR A 219 -43.14 -118.18 -41.74
CA TYR A 219 -43.51 -119.07 -40.65
C TYR A 219 -44.81 -119.83 -40.96
N GLN A 220 -45.86 -119.16 -41.45
CA GLN A 220 -47.09 -119.83 -41.88
C GLN A 220 -46.86 -120.80 -43.05
N HIS A 221 -46.01 -120.46 -44.04
CA HIS A 221 -45.67 -121.38 -45.13
C HIS A 221 -44.85 -122.60 -44.68
N LEU A 222 -43.95 -122.47 -43.70
CA LEU A 222 -43.27 -123.63 -43.10
C LEU A 222 -44.22 -124.51 -42.28
N VAL A 223 -45.19 -123.90 -41.58
CA VAL A 223 -46.18 -124.62 -40.77
C VAL A 223 -47.24 -125.32 -41.64
N ALA A 224 -47.45 -124.90 -42.89
CA ALA A 224 -48.45 -125.46 -43.80
C ALA A 224 -48.04 -126.78 -44.51
N GLY A 225 -46.77 -127.19 -44.44
CA GLY A 225 -46.31 -128.50 -44.90
C GLY A 225 -46.06 -128.65 -46.41
N CYS A 226 -45.03 -129.43 -46.76
CA CYS A 226 -44.59 -129.64 -48.14
C CYS A 226 -45.43 -130.69 -48.89
N VAL A 227 -45.87 -130.38 -50.12
CA VAL A 227 -46.27 -131.38 -51.12
C VAL A 227 -45.79 -130.94 -52.50
N LEU A 228 -44.92 -131.73 -53.13
CA LEU A 228 -44.88 -132.04 -54.58
C LEU A 228 -43.67 -132.93 -54.91
N ILE A 229 -43.77 -134.22 -54.57
CA ILE A 229 -43.12 -135.28 -55.36
C ILE A 229 -44.25 -136.07 -56.00
N LYS A 230 -44.36 -136.01 -57.33
CA LYS A 230 -45.34 -136.80 -58.06
C LYS A 230 -44.86 -138.25 -58.15
N GLN A 231 -45.75 -139.20 -57.83
CA GLN A 231 -45.57 -140.59 -58.25
C GLN A 231 -45.76 -140.71 -59.76
N PRO A 232 -45.01 -141.60 -60.44
CA PRO A 232 -45.41 -142.15 -61.73
C PRO A 232 -46.25 -143.41 -61.53
N GLU A 233 -47.49 -143.39 -62.03
CA GLU A 233 -48.34 -144.58 -62.13
C GLU A 233 -47.91 -145.44 -63.34
N GLY A 234 -47.92 -146.77 -63.20
CA GLY A 234 -47.43 -147.72 -64.20
C GLY A 234 -48.52 -148.36 -65.08
N ILE A 235 -48.28 -149.63 -65.48
CA ILE A 235 -49.05 -150.44 -66.47
C ILE A 235 -48.60 -150.08 -67.91
N LEU A 236 -47.61 -150.71 -68.54
CA LEU A 236 -47.26 -152.15 -68.66
C LEU A 236 -48.36 -153.01 -69.29
N ASP A 237 -48.28 -153.22 -70.62
CA ASP A 237 -48.35 -154.57 -71.18
C ASP A 237 -47.47 -154.69 -72.46
N ARG A 238 -46.73 -155.80 -72.56
CA ARG A 238 -45.83 -156.22 -73.66
C ARG A 238 -44.75 -155.22 -74.14
N PHE A 239 -43.68 -155.09 -73.34
CA PHE A 239 -42.37 -154.66 -73.86
C PHE A 239 -41.43 -155.85 -74.04
N SER A 240 -40.63 -155.81 -75.11
CA SER A 240 -39.47 -156.70 -75.31
C SER A 240 -38.31 -156.31 -74.38
N TRP A 241 -37.40 -157.25 -74.10
CA TRP A 241 -36.24 -157.01 -73.23
C TRP A 241 -35.37 -155.84 -73.70
N SER A 242 -35.26 -155.65 -75.01
CA SER A 242 -34.58 -154.50 -75.64
C SER A 242 -35.21 -153.15 -75.29
N GLU A 243 -36.55 -153.06 -75.27
CA GLU A 243 -37.25 -151.80 -74.95
C GLU A 243 -37.16 -151.48 -73.45
N LEU A 244 -37.17 -152.50 -72.59
CA LEU A 244 -37.01 -152.33 -71.14
C LEU A 244 -35.58 -151.84 -70.79
N CYS A 245 -34.56 -152.36 -71.48
CA CYS A 245 -33.20 -151.82 -71.38
C CYS A 245 -33.07 -150.40 -71.94
N ALA A 246 -33.74 -150.08 -73.05
CA ALA A 246 -33.74 -148.72 -73.61
C ALA A 246 -34.39 -147.70 -72.66
N VAL A 247 -35.55 -148.02 -72.07
CA VAL A 247 -36.22 -147.16 -71.08
C VAL A 247 -35.38 -147.03 -69.80
N LEU A 248 -34.69 -148.08 -69.34
CA LEU A 248 -33.75 -147.97 -68.22
C LEU A 248 -32.56 -147.07 -68.57
N GLN A 249 -31.99 -147.19 -69.78
CA GLN A 249 -30.89 -146.36 -70.25
C GLN A 249 -31.32 -144.88 -70.34
N GLU A 250 -32.48 -144.57 -70.95
CA GLU A 250 -33.02 -143.21 -71.04
C GLU A 250 -33.31 -142.59 -69.66
N ASN A 251 -33.84 -143.38 -68.70
CA ASN A 251 -34.04 -142.89 -67.33
C ASN A 251 -32.71 -142.64 -66.60
N VAL A 252 -31.69 -143.48 -66.81
CA VAL A 252 -30.35 -143.27 -66.25
C VAL A 252 -29.68 -142.04 -66.87
N ASP A 253 -29.77 -141.87 -68.20
CA ASP A 253 -29.18 -140.72 -68.90
C ASP A 253 -29.91 -139.41 -68.54
N ALA A 254 -31.23 -139.45 -68.33
CA ALA A 254 -32.00 -138.32 -67.79
C ALA A 254 -31.57 -137.97 -66.35
N LEU A 255 -31.40 -138.95 -65.47
CA LEU A 255 -30.91 -138.74 -64.10
C LEU A 255 -29.47 -138.22 -64.08
N ILE A 256 -28.61 -138.66 -65.00
CA ILE A 256 -27.24 -138.13 -65.17
C ILE A 256 -27.29 -136.66 -65.64
N SER A 257 -28.18 -136.33 -66.58
CA SER A 257 -28.39 -134.96 -67.07
C SER A 257 -28.90 -134.03 -65.96
N ASP A 258 -29.90 -134.46 -65.20
CA ASP A 258 -30.45 -133.71 -64.05
C ASP A 258 -29.41 -133.54 -62.94
N LEU A 259 -28.61 -134.58 -62.65
CA LEU A 259 -27.51 -134.51 -61.69
C LEU A 259 -26.43 -133.51 -62.14
N ASN A 260 -26.05 -133.53 -63.42
CA ASN A 260 -25.10 -132.57 -63.98
C ASN A 260 -25.65 -131.13 -63.91
N SER A 261 -26.92 -130.91 -64.28
CA SER A 261 -27.57 -129.59 -64.16
C SER A 261 -27.68 -129.11 -62.71
N ALA A 262 -27.92 -130.01 -61.76
CA ALA A 262 -27.90 -129.69 -60.34
C ALA A 262 -26.49 -129.32 -59.86
N ASN A 263 -25.46 -130.05 -60.32
CA ASN A 263 -24.06 -129.81 -59.94
C ASN A 263 -23.52 -128.48 -60.52
N GLU A 264 -23.91 -128.10 -61.73
CA GLU A 264 -23.65 -126.77 -62.31
C GLU A 264 -24.32 -125.65 -61.49
N LYS A 265 -25.58 -125.83 -61.08
CA LYS A 265 -26.31 -124.88 -60.22
C LYS A 265 -25.64 -124.75 -58.84
N ILE A 266 -25.19 -125.86 -58.24
CA ILE A 266 -24.42 -125.85 -56.99
C ILE A 266 -23.11 -125.07 -57.17
N SER A 267 -22.33 -125.38 -58.21
CA SER A 267 -21.07 -124.68 -58.52
C SER A 267 -21.27 -123.17 -58.68
N HIS A 268 -22.34 -122.76 -59.36
CA HIS A 268 -22.70 -121.34 -59.53
C HIS A 268 -23.16 -120.68 -58.22
N LEU A 269 -23.91 -121.40 -57.37
CA LEU A 269 -24.31 -120.90 -56.05
C LEU A 269 -23.14 -120.81 -55.08
N GLU A 270 -22.20 -121.76 -55.11
CA GLU A 270 -20.94 -121.70 -54.35
C GLU A 270 -20.10 -120.50 -54.78
N TYR A 271 -19.97 -120.26 -56.09
CA TYR A 271 -19.31 -119.07 -56.63
C TYR A 271 -19.99 -117.76 -56.17
N ILE A 272 -21.33 -117.66 -56.24
CA ILE A 272 -22.07 -116.49 -55.73
C ILE A 272 -21.89 -116.33 -54.21
N CYS A 273 -21.96 -117.41 -53.44
CA CYS A 273 -21.79 -117.36 -51.98
C CYS A 273 -20.37 -116.93 -51.61
N LYS A 274 -19.35 -117.41 -52.33
CA LYS A 274 -17.96 -116.99 -52.17
C LYS A 274 -17.78 -115.50 -52.49
N ASN A 275 -18.26 -115.05 -53.65
CA ASN A 275 -18.22 -113.62 -54.02
C ASN A 275 -18.96 -112.73 -53.01
N LYS A 276 -20.12 -113.16 -52.49
CA LYS A 276 -20.84 -112.43 -51.44
C LYS A 276 -20.08 -112.43 -50.10
N SER A 277 -19.46 -113.54 -49.71
CA SER A 277 -18.56 -113.61 -48.55
C SER A 277 -17.42 -112.62 -48.69
N ASP A 278 -16.78 -112.58 -49.86
CA ASP A 278 -15.57 -111.81 -50.06
C ASP A 278 -15.88 -110.30 -50.15
N THR A 279 -16.97 -109.91 -50.83
CA THR A 279 -17.48 -108.52 -50.78
C THR A 279 -17.96 -108.09 -49.39
N MET A 280 -18.50 -109.01 -48.57
CA MET A 280 -18.85 -108.73 -47.17
C MET A 280 -17.60 -108.48 -46.31
N LYS A 281 -16.52 -109.26 -46.52
CA LYS A 281 -15.23 -109.04 -45.84
C LYS A 281 -14.60 -107.71 -46.26
N GLU A 282 -14.61 -107.38 -47.54
CA GLU A 282 -14.13 -106.09 -48.05
C GLU A 282 -14.91 -104.90 -47.45
N LEU A 283 -16.24 -105.03 -47.36
CA LEU A 283 -17.08 -104.02 -46.72
C LEU A 283 -16.80 -103.89 -45.22
N GLN A 284 -16.64 -105.01 -44.51
CA GLN A 284 -16.31 -105.02 -43.08
C GLN A 284 -14.92 -104.39 -42.83
N GLN A 285 -13.91 -104.75 -43.63
CA GLN A 285 -12.57 -104.15 -43.55
C GLN A 285 -12.62 -102.65 -43.82
N SER A 286 -13.31 -102.22 -44.88
CA SER A 286 -13.50 -100.80 -45.21
C SER A 286 -14.21 -100.02 -44.10
N GLN A 287 -15.18 -100.64 -43.43
CA GLN A 287 -15.87 -100.05 -42.27
C GLN A 287 -14.95 -99.94 -41.04
N GLU A 288 -14.11 -100.95 -40.77
CA GLU A 288 -13.13 -100.94 -39.69
C GLU A 288 -12.01 -99.91 -39.93
N ASP A 289 -11.54 -99.80 -41.18
CA ASP A 289 -10.59 -98.78 -41.64
C ASP A 289 -11.19 -97.36 -41.53
N ALA A 290 -12.49 -97.20 -41.81
CA ALA A 290 -13.19 -95.94 -41.61
C ALA A 290 -13.33 -95.56 -40.13
N PHE A 291 -13.66 -96.52 -39.26
CA PHE A 291 -13.78 -96.29 -37.82
C PHE A 291 -12.44 -96.04 -37.12
N SER A 292 -11.37 -96.74 -37.51
CA SER A 292 -10.02 -96.48 -37.00
C SER A 292 -9.56 -95.07 -37.38
N LYS A 293 -9.70 -94.68 -38.65
CA LYS A 293 -9.42 -93.32 -39.14
C LYS A 293 -10.26 -92.25 -38.45
N MET A 294 -11.55 -92.50 -38.21
CA MET A 294 -12.41 -91.59 -37.44
C MET A 294 -11.94 -91.46 -35.97
N THR A 295 -11.53 -92.57 -35.35
CA THR A 295 -11.01 -92.60 -33.98
C THR A 295 -9.69 -91.83 -33.86
N GLU A 296 -8.79 -91.95 -34.83
CA GLU A 296 -7.57 -91.15 -34.88
C GLU A 296 -7.87 -89.65 -35.04
N GLN A 297 -8.80 -89.28 -35.92
CA GLN A 297 -9.23 -87.88 -36.07
C GLN A 297 -9.88 -87.33 -34.78
N MET A 298 -10.65 -88.15 -34.06
CA MET A 298 -11.23 -87.80 -32.76
C MET A 298 -10.13 -87.52 -31.73
N LYS A 299 -9.16 -88.43 -31.58
CA LYS A 299 -7.99 -88.28 -30.69
C LYS A 299 -7.13 -87.07 -31.06
N ALA A 300 -6.93 -86.82 -32.35
CA ALA A 300 -6.19 -85.66 -32.84
C ALA A 300 -6.89 -84.34 -32.44
N LYS A 301 -8.23 -84.24 -32.65
CA LYS A 301 -9.04 -83.10 -32.21
C LYS A 301 -9.02 -82.90 -30.70
N GLU A 302 -9.19 -83.97 -29.92
CA GLU A 302 -9.11 -83.92 -28.46
C GLU A 302 -7.75 -83.41 -27.98
N SER A 303 -6.65 -83.94 -28.54
CA SER A 303 -5.30 -83.50 -28.19
C SER A 303 -5.04 -82.04 -28.55
N CYS A 304 -5.65 -81.53 -29.63
CA CYS A 304 -5.59 -80.13 -30.02
C CYS A 304 -6.32 -79.24 -29.02
N TRP A 305 -7.55 -79.61 -28.65
CA TRP A 305 -8.34 -78.90 -27.63
C TRP A 305 -7.68 -78.94 -26.25
N GLN A 306 -7.07 -80.06 -25.83
CA GLN A 306 -6.33 -80.15 -24.57
C GLN A 306 -5.07 -79.26 -24.57
N LYS A 307 -4.35 -79.15 -25.70
CA LYS A 307 -3.24 -78.20 -25.85
C LYS A 307 -3.73 -76.75 -25.77
N GLN A 308 -4.82 -76.41 -26.46
CA GLN A 308 -5.41 -75.07 -26.44
C GLN A 308 -5.93 -74.70 -25.05
N LYS A 309 -6.58 -75.64 -24.34
CA LYS A 309 -7.02 -75.48 -22.95
C LYS A 309 -5.84 -75.17 -22.03
N LYS A 310 -4.79 -75.99 -22.05
CA LYS A 310 -3.58 -75.78 -21.23
C LYS A 310 -2.90 -74.43 -21.52
N TYR A 311 -2.84 -74.03 -22.79
CA TYR A 311 -2.31 -72.72 -23.19
C TYR A 311 -3.15 -71.57 -22.61
N LEU A 312 -4.48 -71.64 -22.73
CA LEU A 312 -5.39 -70.64 -22.15
C LEU A 312 -5.29 -70.60 -20.62
N GLU A 313 -5.25 -71.75 -19.95
CA GLU A 313 -5.06 -71.84 -18.49
C GLU A 313 -3.75 -71.19 -18.04
N GLN A 314 -2.64 -71.42 -18.76
CA GLN A 314 -1.36 -70.75 -18.49
C GLN A 314 -1.42 -69.23 -18.72
N GLN A 315 -2.08 -68.77 -19.78
CA GLN A 315 -2.29 -67.34 -20.03
C GLN A 315 -3.14 -66.68 -18.93
N TYR A 316 -4.22 -67.32 -18.50
CA TYR A 316 -5.05 -66.83 -17.39
C TYR A 316 -4.31 -66.81 -16.05
N LEU A 317 -3.49 -67.83 -15.75
CA LEU A 317 -2.65 -67.85 -14.55
C LEU A 317 -1.59 -66.74 -14.56
N GLY A 318 -0.95 -66.50 -15.72
CA GLY A 318 -0.02 -65.38 -15.90
C GLY A 318 -0.69 -64.03 -15.68
N LEU A 319 -1.84 -63.80 -16.32
CA LEU A 319 -2.64 -62.58 -16.17
C LEU A 319 -3.11 -62.37 -14.73
N LEU A 320 -3.55 -63.43 -14.05
CA LEU A 320 -3.97 -63.38 -12.64
C LEU A 320 -2.79 -63.02 -11.73
N GLY A 321 -1.61 -63.59 -11.98
CA GLY A 321 -0.37 -63.25 -11.27
C GLY A 321 0.03 -61.78 -11.46
N GLU A 322 -0.05 -61.26 -12.68
CA GLU A 322 0.18 -59.84 -12.96
C GLU A 322 -0.83 -58.92 -12.24
N VAL A 323 -2.12 -59.26 -12.28
CA VAL A 323 -3.17 -58.50 -11.58
C VAL A 323 -2.91 -58.51 -10.08
N HIS A 324 -2.52 -59.65 -9.50
CA HIS A 324 -2.17 -59.76 -8.08
C HIS A 324 -0.93 -58.92 -7.71
N ALA A 325 0.13 -58.98 -8.51
CA ALA A 325 1.33 -58.15 -8.29
C ALA A 325 1.04 -56.65 -8.40
N ARG A 326 0.20 -56.24 -9.36
CA ARG A 326 -0.28 -54.84 -9.47
C ARG A 326 -1.10 -54.45 -8.25
N ALA A 327 -2.02 -55.31 -7.78
CA ALA A 327 -2.84 -55.07 -6.60
C ALA A 327 -1.99 -54.89 -5.32
N GLN A 328 -1.01 -55.77 -5.07
CA GLN A 328 -0.07 -55.63 -3.96
C GLN A 328 0.72 -54.32 -4.02
N LYS A 329 1.19 -53.92 -5.21
CA LYS A 329 1.89 -52.64 -5.41
C LYS A 329 0.99 -51.43 -5.11
N TYR A 330 -0.28 -51.48 -5.52
CA TYR A 330 -1.25 -50.44 -5.16
C TYR A 330 -1.53 -50.41 -3.66
N GLN A 331 -1.66 -51.57 -3.01
CA GLN A 331 -1.85 -51.65 -1.55
C GLN A 331 -0.67 -51.01 -0.79
N GLY A 332 0.57 -51.41 -1.08
CA GLY A 332 1.76 -50.81 -0.42
C GLY A 332 1.90 -49.31 -0.71
N THR A 333 1.46 -48.84 -1.87
CA THR A 333 1.39 -47.40 -2.20
C THR A 333 0.31 -46.69 -1.39
N ALA A 334 -0.85 -47.31 -1.20
CA ALA A 334 -1.96 -46.78 -0.40
C ALA A 334 -1.59 -46.71 1.09
N GLU A 335 -0.95 -47.75 1.64
CA GLU A 335 -0.45 -47.77 3.02
C GLU A 335 0.60 -46.66 3.25
N LYS A 336 1.58 -46.53 2.35
CA LYS A 336 2.57 -45.44 2.40
C LYS A 336 1.95 -44.05 2.28
N ASN A 337 0.86 -43.90 1.52
CA ASN A 337 0.14 -42.63 1.42
C ASN A 337 -0.73 -42.36 2.66
N LYS A 338 -1.32 -43.38 3.28
CA LYS A 338 -2.03 -43.27 4.57
C LYS A 338 -1.10 -42.81 5.69
N GLU A 339 0.13 -43.35 5.75
CA GLU A 339 1.13 -42.90 6.71
C GLU A 339 1.54 -41.43 6.48
N LYS A 340 1.76 -41.01 5.23
CA LYS A 340 2.01 -39.60 4.90
C LYS A 340 0.86 -38.68 5.32
N ILE A 341 -0.40 -39.09 5.09
CA ILE A 341 -1.58 -38.33 5.51
C ILE A 341 -1.57 -38.15 7.03
N TYR A 342 -1.33 -39.21 7.79
CA TYR A 342 -1.24 -39.14 9.26
C TYR A 342 -0.12 -38.22 9.76
N VAL A 343 1.06 -38.23 9.11
CA VAL A 343 2.15 -37.30 9.40
C VAL A 343 1.78 -35.84 9.05
N LEU A 344 1.01 -35.63 7.98
CA LEU A 344 0.50 -34.29 7.63
C LEU A 344 -0.56 -33.84 8.63
N GLU A 345 -1.53 -34.67 9.01
CA GLU A 345 -2.56 -34.37 10.01
C GLU A 345 -1.94 -33.89 11.34
N ARG A 346 -0.97 -34.63 11.89
CA ARG A 346 -0.22 -34.19 13.10
C ARG A 346 0.49 -32.84 12.92
N ARG A 347 0.98 -32.53 11.71
CA ARG A 347 1.58 -31.22 11.41
C ARG A 347 0.52 -30.12 11.31
N TRP A 348 -0.64 -30.39 10.72
CA TRP A 348 -1.78 -29.48 10.67
C TRP A 348 -2.31 -29.15 12.07
N GLU A 349 -2.47 -30.15 12.94
CA GLU A 349 -2.85 -29.98 14.35
C GLU A 349 -1.84 -29.09 15.09
N LYS A 350 -0.54 -29.37 14.96
CA LYS A 350 0.52 -28.55 15.56
C LYS A 350 0.48 -27.11 15.06
N LEU A 351 0.37 -26.90 13.74
CA LEU A 351 0.26 -25.56 13.14
C LEU A 351 -1.00 -24.82 13.57
N ALA A 352 -2.12 -25.52 13.78
CA ALA A 352 -3.36 -24.92 14.30
C ALA A 352 -3.17 -24.40 15.74
N VAL A 353 -2.53 -25.19 16.61
CA VAL A 353 -2.19 -24.77 17.99
C VAL A 353 -1.21 -23.60 17.98
N GLU A 354 -0.18 -23.63 17.13
CA GLU A 354 0.77 -22.52 16.97
C GLU A 354 0.09 -21.25 16.46
N ASN A 355 -0.85 -21.35 15.50
CA ASN A 355 -1.61 -20.22 14.98
C ASN A 355 -2.51 -19.59 16.07
N VAL A 356 -3.22 -20.39 16.88
CA VAL A 356 -3.99 -19.89 18.03
C VAL A 356 -3.08 -19.20 19.06
N SER A 357 -1.89 -19.75 19.32
CA SER A 357 -0.89 -19.14 20.21
C SER A 357 -0.37 -17.80 19.67
N VAL A 358 -0.04 -17.71 18.38
CA VAL A 358 0.39 -16.47 17.71
C VAL A 358 -0.74 -15.43 17.71
N LYS A 359 -1.98 -15.82 17.40
CA LYS A 359 -3.15 -14.93 17.45
C LYS A 359 -3.36 -14.35 18.84
N LYS A 360 -3.21 -15.16 19.90
CA LYS A 360 -3.29 -14.70 21.30
C LYS A 360 -2.14 -13.75 21.68
N LYS A 361 -0.93 -13.96 21.16
CA LYS A 361 0.19 -13.03 21.34
C LYS A 361 -0.06 -11.70 20.60
N LEU A 362 -0.57 -11.76 19.38
CA LEU A 362 -0.87 -10.56 18.57
C LEU A 362 -1.97 -9.70 19.21
N THR A 363 -3.06 -10.30 19.70
CA THR A 363 -4.12 -9.54 20.39
C THR A 363 -3.58 -8.87 21.66
N LYS A 364 -2.75 -9.57 22.46
CA LYS A 364 -2.09 -8.98 23.63
C LYS A 364 -1.19 -7.79 23.26
N VAL A 365 -0.37 -7.93 22.22
CA VAL A 365 0.51 -6.84 21.75
C VAL A 365 -0.29 -5.65 21.21
N GLN A 366 -1.43 -5.89 20.56
CA GLN A 366 -2.34 -4.83 20.11
C GLN A 366 -2.98 -4.07 21.28
N GLU A 367 -3.41 -4.79 22.33
CA GLU A 367 -3.91 -4.21 23.57
C GLU A 367 -2.81 -3.37 24.26
N GLU A 368 -1.58 -3.90 24.37
CA GLU A 368 -0.41 -3.18 24.91
C GLU A 368 -0.11 -1.89 24.13
N HIS A 369 -0.03 -1.96 22.79
CA HIS A 369 0.19 -0.79 21.94
C HIS A 369 -0.92 0.27 22.05
N SER A 370 -2.19 -0.15 22.07
CA SER A 370 -3.31 0.78 22.24
C SER A 370 -3.28 1.47 23.62
N SER A 371 -2.79 0.77 24.65
CA SER A 371 -2.62 1.31 26.00
C SER A 371 -1.52 2.37 26.05
N LEU A 372 -0.36 2.05 25.46
CA LEU A 372 0.78 2.97 25.33
C LEU A 372 0.40 4.21 24.52
N LEU A 373 -0.30 4.04 23.39
CA LEU A 373 -0.71 5.16 22.53
C LEU A 373 -1.71 6.08 23.24
N ALA A 374 -2.68 5.53 23.97
CA ALA A 374 -3.62 6.32 24.76
C ALA A 374 -2.93 7.03 25.95
N ALA A 375 -1.95 6.40 26.60
CA ALA A 375 -1.11 7.07 27.61
C ALA A 375 -0.27 8.21 27.01
N CYS A 376 0.35 8.01 25.84
CA CYS A 376 1.05 9.05 25.11
C CYS A 376 0.14 10.22 24.73
N ALA A 377 -1.11 9.95 24.31
CA ALA A 377 -2.09 10.99 24.00
C ALA A 377 -2.47 11.81 25.25
N LEU A 378 -2.67 11.15 26.40
CA LEU A 378 -2.93 11.82 27.68
C LEU A 378 -1.75 12.70 28.14
N LEU A 379 -0.51 12.20 28.01
CA LEU A 379 0.71 12.96 28.33
C LEU A 379 0.93 14.13 27.36
N ALA A 380 0.69 13.94 26.05
CA ALA A 380 0.77 15.01 25.05
C ALA A 380 -0.25 16.13 25.33
N GLY A 381 -1.46 15.79 25.78
CA GLY A 381 -2.45 16.76 26.26
C GLY A 381 -1.96 17.59 27.45
N ALA A 382 -1.09 17.05 28.29
CA ALA A 382 -0.47 17.77 29.41
C ALA A 382 0.70 18.68 28.99
N LEU A 383 1.34 18.45 27.83
CA LEU A 383 2.41 19.31 27.32
C LEU A 383 1.91 20.71 26.92
N TYR A 384 0.68 20.83 26.43
CA TYR A 384 0.16 22.13 25.95
C TYR A 384 0.04 23.20 27.07
N PRO A 385 -0.53 22.90 28.27
CA PRO A 385 -0.45 23.80 29.42
C PRO A 385 0.99 24.13 29.86
N LEU A 386 1.92 23.18 29.79
CA LEU A 386 3.32 23.41 30.14
C LEU A 386 4.01 24.37 29.16
N TYR A 387 3.77 24.19 27.86
CA TYR A 387 4.26 25.08 26.82
C TYR A 387 3.72 26.51 27.00
N GLY A 388 2.41 26.66 27.24
CA GLY A 388 1.81 27.97 27.53
C GLY A 388 2.42 28.65 28.76
N ARG A 389 2.76 27.88 29.79
CA ARG A 389 3.48 28.39 30.98
C ARG A 389 4.94 28.75 30.68
N LEU A 390 5.65 27.97 29.87
CA LEU A 390 7.01 28.28 29.43
C LEU A 390 7.04 29.60 28.64
N CYS A 391 6.10 29.80 27.70
CA CYS A 391 5.93 31.06 26.98
C CYS A 391 5.70 32.23 27.95
N ALA A 392 4.78 32.09 28.90
CA ALA A 392 4.50 33.12 29.91
C ALA A 392 5.74 33.47 30.77
N MET A 393 6.53 32.45 31.17
CA MET A 393 7.79 32.66 31.89
C MET A 393 8.87 33.33 31.02
N SER A 394 8.94 33.02 29.72
CA SER A 394 9.84 33.71 28.79
C SER A 394 9.46 35.18 28.68
N CYS A 395 8.18 35.51 28.43
CA CYS A 395 7.74 36.90 28.36
C CYS A 395 8.01 37.68 29.66
N GLN A 396 7.92 37.04 30.83
CA GLN A 396 8.30 37.65 32.11
C GLN A 396 9.82 37.88 32.22
N ARG A 397 10.66 36.94 31.78
CA ARG A 397 12.12 37.12 31.69
C ARG A 397 12.45 38.31 30.79
N ASP A 398 11.86 38.34 29.59
CA ASP A 398 12.17 39.34 28.57
C ASP A 398 11.80 40.75 29.03
N LEU A 399 10.64 40.91 29.67
CA LEU A 399 10.22 42.17 30.32
C LEU A 399 11.16 42.60 31.46
N LEU A 400 11.68 41.67 32.26
CA LEU A 400 12.62 41.97 33.34
C LEU A 400 14.01 42.32 32.78
N GLN A 401 14.47 41.66 31.72
CA GLN A 401 15.72 41.96 31.05
C GLN A 401 15.69 43.36 30.43
N ASP A 402 14.59 43.71 29.76
CA ASP A 402 14.29 45.06 29.27
C ASP A 402 14.44 46.13 30.38
N GLN A 403 13.86 45.87 31.55
CA GLN A 403 13.95 46.79 32.69
C GLN A 403 15.39 46.93 33.19
N VAL A 404 16.13 45.83 33.33
CA VAL A 404 17.55 45.84 33.73
C VAL A 404 18.38 46.66 32.74
N ASN A 405 18.22 46.41 31.43
CA ASN A 405 18.94 47.12 30.38
C ASN A 405 18.69 48.64 30.43
N ILE A 406 17.43 49.06 30.64
CA ILE A 406 17.07 50.48 30.79
C ILE A 406 17.67 51.09 32.06
N TYR A 407 17.65 50.37 33.19
CA TYR A 407 18.29 50.84 34.42
C TYR A 407 19.81 50.95 34.28
N GLU A 408 20.47 50.05 33.52
CA GLU A 408 21.90 50.15 33.24
C GLU A 408 22.22 51.38 32.37
N LEU A 409 21.46 51.60 31.30
CA LEU A 409 21.61 52.78 30.43
C LEU A 409 21.43 54.10 31.21
N VAL A 410 20.36 54.19 32.03
CA VAL A 410 20.10 55.35 32.90
C VAL A 410 21.23 55.56 33.91
N ASN A 411 21.80 54.49 34.50
CA ASN A 411 22.94 54.61 35.40
C ASN A 411 24.22 55.06 34.66
N GLN A 412 24.41 54.68 33.40
CA GLN A 412 25.52 55.17 32.57
C GLN A 412 25.37 56.66 32.27
N GLU A 413 24.18 57.13 31.83
CA GLU A 413 23.93 58.56 31.59
C GLU A 413 24.13 59.41 32.85
N ILE A 414 23.63 58.96 34.01
CA ILE A 414 23.84 59.66 35.29
C ILE A 414 25.33 59.73 35.63
N ARG A 415 26.09 58.64 35.44
CA ARG A 415 27.56 58.66 35.66
C ARG A 415 28.24 59.64 34.71
N THR A 416 27.91 59.64 33.43
CA THR A 416 28.48 60.57 32.45
C THR A 416 28.18 62.03 32.82
N LEU A 417 26.94 62.31 33.25
CA LEU A 417 26.57 63.66 33.72
C LEU A 417 27.34 64.06 34.98
N VAL A 418 27.48 63.17 35.96
CA VAL A 418 28.25 63.42 37.19
C VAL A 418 29.74 63.63 36.87
N HIS A 419 30.33 62.86 35.96
CA HIS A 419 31.70 63.04 35.51
C HIS A 419 31.91 64.34 34.70
N ALA A 420 30.90 64.80 33.95
CA ALA A 420 30.95 66.07 33.24
C ALA A 420 30.74 67.31 34.14
N LEU A 421 30.17 67.12 35.34
CA LEU A 421 29.89 68.17 36.32
C LEU A 421 30.86 68.21 37.51
N SER A 422 31.73 67.22 37.64
CA SER A 422 32.73 67.14 38.71
C SER A 422 34.10 67.45 38.13
N ASP A 423 34.70 68.58 38.53
CA ASP A 423 36.12 68.80 38.26
C ASP A 423 36.95 67.71 38.94
N ALA A 424 38.01 67.28 38.27
CA ALA A 424 38.82 66.14 38.67
C ALA A 424 39.83 66.48 39.78
N GLU A 425 39.42 67.22 40.82
CA GLU A 425 40.16 67.42 42.07
C GLU A 425 39.29 68.08 43.15
N GLU A 426 38.74 67.31 44.11
CA GLU A 426 38.58 67.78 45.51
C GLU A 426 38.31 66.64 46.53
N ASN A 427 39.39 66.21 47.17
CA ASN A 427 39.57 66.17 48.63
C ASN A 427 38.40 65.71 49.54
N ASN A 428 38.42 64.41 49.90
CA ASN A 428 38.54 63.85 51.26
C ASN A 428 37.92 64.51 52.55
N GLU A 429 37.01 65.49 52.50
CA GLU A 429 36.47 66.11 53.74
C GLU A 429 34.99 65.81 54.09
N ASP A 430 34.17 65.29 53.17
CA ASP A 430 32.71 65.12 53.42
C ASP A 430 32.28 63.75 54.02
N GLU A 431 33.24 62.91 54.39
CA GLU A 431 33.04 61.60 55.06
C GLU A 431 32.21 61.68 56.36
N ALA A 432 32.26 62.81 57.07
CA ALA A 432 31.55 63.02 58.33
C ALA A 432 30.03 63.26 58.14
N LYS A 433 29.63 64.06 57.14
CA LYS A 433 28.21 64.40 56.92
C LYS A 433 27.43 63.23 56.29
N LEU A 434 28.09 62.39 55.48
CA LEU A 434 27.46 61.20 54.90
C LEU A 434 26.96 60.18 55.95
N LYS A 435 27.56 60.12 57.14
CA LYS A 435 27.23 59.08 58.15
C LYS A 435 25.78 59.15 58.66
N LYS A 436 25.13 60.31 58.71
CA LYS A 436 23.69 60.42 59.06
C LYS A 436 22.74 60.01 57.91
N LYS A 437 23.16 60.08 56.64
CA LYS A 437 22.35 59.63 55.48
C LYS A 437 22.45 58.12 55.19
N LYS A 438 23.48 57.43 55.72
CA LYS A 438 23.72 55.99 55.47
C LYS A 438 22.59 55.07 55.97
N PHE A 439 21.86 55.42 57.04
CA PHE A 439 20.80 54.56 57.60
C PHE A 439 19.60 54.31 56.68
N SER A 440 19.14 55.32 55.92
CA SER A 440 18.07 55.10 54.93
C SER A 440 18.57 54.26 53.74
N GLY A 441 19.81 54.49 53.30
CA GLY A 441 20.49 53.66 52.29
C GLY A 441 20.59 52.20 52.71
N LEU A 442 20.94 51.92 53.97
CA LEU A 442 21.03 50.55 54.51
C LEU A 442 19.69 49.80 54.47
N ILE A 443 18.55 50.49 54.65
CA ILE A 443 17.22 49.86 54.51
C ILE A 443 16.94 49.49 53.05
N TRP A 444 17.32 50.34 52.09
CA TRP A 444 17.19 50.04 50.66
C TRP A 444 18.15 48.92 50.22
N VAL A 445 19.38 48.89 50.74
CA VAL A 445 20.33 47.79 50.54
C VAL A 445 19.77 46.50 51.14
N PHE A 446 19.30 46.49 52.39
CA PHE A 446 18.66 45.33 53.00
C PHE A 446 17.46 44.83 52.18
N ARG A 447 16.58 45.72 51.70
CA ARG A 447 15.46 45.34 50.82
C ARG A 447 15.95 44.76 49.49
N ARG A 448 16.96 45.34 48.83
CA ARG A 448 17.57 44.77 47.60
C ARG A 448 18.21 43.41 47.87
N SER A 449 18.95 43.26 48.97
CA SER A 449 19.58 42.00 49.38
C SER A 449 18.53 40.93 49.69
N VAL A 450 17.45 41.25 50.42
CA VAL A 450 16.34 40.31 50.68
C VAL A 450 15.63 39.92 49.38
N ILE A 451 15.38 40.86 48.47
CA ILE A 451 14.80 40.55 47.15
C ILE A 451 15.76 39.67 46.33
N ALA A 452 17.06 39.95 46.33
CA ALA A 452 18.07 39.16 45.64
C ALA A 452 18.22 37.75 46.23
N ILE A 453 18.19 37.60 47.56
CA ILE A 453 18.22 36.31 48.26
C ILE A 453 16.92 35.53 48.00
N LEU A 454 15.76 36.18 47.97
CA LEU A 454 14.49 35.53 47.62
C LEU A 454 14.44 35.13 46.14
N ALA A 455 15.03 35.93 45.24
CA ALA A 455 15.18 35.58 43.83
C ALA A 455 16.17 34.42 43.63
N ALA A 456 17.32 34.45 44.30
CA ALA A 456 18.31 33.38 44.29
C ALA A 456 17.77 32.09 44.92
N ASN A 457 17.00 32.16 46.01
CA ASN A 457 16.31 31.00 46.58
C ASN A 457 15.19 30.50 45.67
N ARG A 458 14.45 31.38 44.98
CA ARG A 458 13.50 30.95 43.94
C ARG A 458 14.21 30.25 42.78
N LEU A 459 15.33 30.79 42.29
CA LEU A 459 16.13 30.18 41.22
C LEU A 459 16.76 28.86 41.66
N LYS A 460 17.25 28.78 42.90
CA LYS A 460 17.77 27.55 43.51
C LYS A 460 16.69 26.49 43.66
N VAL A 461 15.49 26.86 44.15
CA VAL A 461 14.34 25.95 44.22
C VAL A 461 13.89 25.53 42.82
N LEU A 462 13.86 26.44 41.85
CA LEU A 462 13.55 26.11 40.45
C LEU A 462 14.57 25.11 39.88
N ALA A 463 15.87 25.34 40.08
CA ALA A 463 16.94 24.44 39.66
C ALA A 463 16.95 23.09 40.39
N GLN A 464 16.55 23.07 41.67
CA GLN A 464 16.34 21.84 42.44
C GLN A 464 15.04 21.11 42.07
N SER A 465 14.09 21.80 41.43
CA SER A 465 12.86 21.23 40.88
C SER A 465 12.96 20.91 39.37
N SER A 466 14.15 21.01 38.77
CA SER A 466 14.38 20.72 37.36
C SER A 466 15.31 19.53 37.09
N SER A 467 15.84 18.87 38.12
CA SER A 467 16.54 17.57 37.98
C SER A 467 15.57 16.41 37.73
N SER A 468 14.30 16.68 37.93
CA SER A 468 13.26 15.70 38.15
C SER A 468 12.39 15.57 36.87
N LEU A 469 11.70 14.43 36.62
CA LEU A 469 10.98 14.05 35.38
C LEU A 469 9.42 14.08 35.40
N PHE A 470 8.68 13.58 36.41
CA PHE A 470 7.21 13.80 36.56
C PHE A 470 6.70 13.99 38.02
N SER A 471 5.76 14.92 38.24
CA SER A 471 4.90 15.03 39.45
C SER A 471 3.64 15.88 39.18
N TRP A 472 2.55 15.65 39.92
CA TRP A 472 1.25 16.32 39.69
C TRP A 472 0.65 16.91 40.97
N VAL A 473 -0.05 18.05 40.87
CA VAL A 473 -0.85 18.63 41.96
C VAL A 473 -2.26 18.95 41.50
N ASN A 474 -3.24 18.36 42.16
CA ASN A 474 -4.66 18.67 42.00
C ASN A 474 -5.05 19.84 42.93
N GLY A 475 -5.74 20.87 42.42
CA GLY A 475 -6.40 21.86 43.28
C GLY A 475 -6.15 23.36 43.07
N PHE A 476 -5.50 23.81 41.98
CA PHE A 476 -5.47 25.25 41.66
C PHE A 476 -6.85 25.76 41.21
N LYS A 477 -7.64 26.30 42.15
CA LYS A 477 -8.94 26.93 41.85
C LYS A 477 -8.85 28.30 41.15
N GLU A 478 -7.66 28.90 41.08
CA GLU A 478 -7.45 30.29 40.63
C GLU A 478 -6.26 30.44 39.64
N GLY A 479 -5.83 29.35 39.00
CA GLY A 479 -4.70 29.37 38.06
C GLY A 479 -4.97 28.55 36.79
N VAL A 480 -4.59 29.09 35.63
CA VAL A 480 -4.77 28.41 34.33
C VAL A 480 -3.65 27.38 34.12
N GLY A 481 -3.97 26.10 34.34
CA GLY A 481 -3.13 24.99 33.90
C GLY A 481 -2.99 23.84 34.91
N ILE A 482 -2.86 22.61 34.38
CA ILE A 482 -2.45 21.45 35.16
C ILE A 482 -0.98 21.62 35.53
N LEU A 483 -0.66 21.55 36.83
CA LEU A 483 0.74 21.49 37.27
C LEU A 483 1.25 20.07 37.05
N VAL A 484 1.92 19.84 35.92
CA VAL A 484 2.87 18.74 35.77
C VAL A 484 4.26 19.31 36.02
N SER A 485 4.68 19.19 37.27
CA SER A 485 6.09 19.32 37.61
C SER A 485 6.74 17.95 37.45
N VAL A 486 7.81 17.72 38.18
CA VAL A 486 8.91 16.91 37.73
C VAL A 486 9.46 16.12 38.94
N GLY A 487 9.82 14.84 38.77
CA GLY A 487 10.19 13.83 39.81
C GLY A 487 11.43 12.98 39.47
N ASP A 488 12.44 12.96 40.36
CA ASP A 488 13.82 12.50 40.06
C ASP A 488 13.97 10.97 39.90
N SER A 489 15.04 10.52 39.24
CA SER A 489 15.40 9.09 39.20
C SER A 489 16.20 8.70 40.46
N LYS A 490 16.33 7.39 40.75
CA LYS A 490 17.02 6.92 41.96
C LYS A 490 18.55 6.90 41.80
N GLY A 491 19.15 8.02 41.39
CA GLY A 491 20.59 8.21 41.24
C GLY A 491 21.04 9.55 41.84
N LYS A 492 22.14 9.55 42.62
CA LYS A 492 22.72 10.81 43.12
C LYS A 492 23.42 11.55 41.98
N CYS A 493 22.71 12.41 41.26
CA CYS A 493 23.33 13.41 40.38
C CYS A 493 24.02 14.52 41.20
N ASN A 494 25.11 14.16 41.88
CA ASN A 494 26.13 15.13 42.25
C ASN A 494 26.72 15.66 40.95
N LEU A 495 26.65 16.98 40.75
CA LEU A 495 26.90 17.63 39.46
C LEU A 495 28.41 17.64 39.09
N SER A 496 28.99 16.49 38.73
CA SER A 496 30.43 16.35 38.50
C SER A 496 30.79 15.43 37.32
N SER A 497 31.01 16.06 36.16
CA SER A 497 31.66 15.52 34.94
C SER A 497 30.76 14.86 33.89
N CYS A 498 31.12 15.14 32.62
CA CYS A 498 30.45 14.74 31.38
C CYS A 498 30.38 13.20 31.13
N LYS A 499 30.84 12.37 32.08
CA LYS A 499 30.70 10.90 32.00
C LYS A 499 29.33 10.39 32.47
N ASP A 500 28.59 11.20 33.24
CA ASP A 500 27.33 10.75 33.83
C ASP A 500 26.15 10.76 32.84
N GLU A 501 26.18 11.59 31.78
CA GLU A 501 25.11 11.65 30.77
C GLU A 501 24.89 10.32 30.03
N GLN A 502 25.96 9.55 29.80
CA GLN A 502 25.87 8.23 29.17
C GLN A 502 25.16 7.22 30.07
N ASN A 503 25.35 7.31 31.39
CA ASN A 503 24.73 6.42 32.38
C ASN A 503 23.24 6.77 32.55
N CYS A 504 22.89 8.06 32.60
CA CYS A 504 21.49 8.52 32.64
C CYS A 504 20.67 8.00 31.45
N CYS A 505 21.25 7.96 30.24
CA CYS A 505 20.58 7.39 29.07
C CYS A 505 20.31 5.89 29.21
N VAL A 506 21.25 5.12 29.77
CA VAL A 506 21.09 3.66 29.98
C VAL A 506 20.04 3.38 31.07
N GLU A 507 20.05 4.15 32.15
CA GLU A 507 19.02 4.03 33.20
C GLU A 507 17.63 4.38 32.67
N ALA A 508 17.50 5.46 31.90
CA ALA A 508 16.23 5.84 31.26
C ALA A 508 15.73 4.75 30.30
N LEU A 509 16.61 4.17 29.46
CA LEU A 509 16.25 3.06 28.58
C LEU A 509 15.81 1.81 29.36
N SER A 510 16.47 1.50 30.49
CA SER A 510 16.07 0.40 31.37
C SER A 510 14.69 0.63 32.01
N TRP A 511 14.36 1.89 32.32
CA TRP A 511 13.08 2.30 32.88
C TRP A 511 11.96 2.21 31.84
N PHE A 512 12.15 2.77 30.64
CA PHE A 512 11.19 2.66 29.53
C PHE A 512 10.97 1.21 29.07
N SER A 513 11.96 0.33 29.26
CA SER A 513 11.86 -1.11 28.93
C SER A 513 11.28 -1.96 30.08
N SER A 514 10.86 -1.35 31.19
CA SER A 514 10.39 -2.05 32.38
C SER A 514 8.99 -2.67 32.20
N SER A 515 8.87 -3.97 32.43
CA SER A 515 7.58 -4.67 32.44
C SER A 515 6.62 -4.14 33.51
N ASN A 516 7.15 -3.65 34.63
CA ASN A 516 6.36 -3.04 35.71
C ASN A 516 5.76 -1.69 35.25
N LEU A 517 6.51 -0.90 34.49
CA LEU A 517 6.02 0.35 33.89
C LEU A 517 4.92 0.06 32.86
N LEU A 518 5.14 -0.91 31.96
CA LEU A 518 4.14 -1.33 30.98
C LEU A 518 2.84 -1.79 31.66
N ALA A 519 2.91 -2.62 32.69
CA ALA A 519 1.74 -3.07 33.46
C ALA A 519 1.03 -1.90 34.19
N ALA A 520 1.78 -0.94 34.72
CA ALA A 520 1.24 0.25 35.36
C ALA A 520 0.50 1.16 34.36
N ILE A 521 1.04 1.34 33.16
CA ILE A 521 0.42 2.11 32.07
C ILE A 521 -0.86 1.42 31.59
N ILE A 522 -0.82 0.12 31.26
CA ILE A 522 -2.01 -0.61 30.81
C ILE A 522 -3.13 -0.48 31.86
N SER A 523 -2.82 -0.80 33.11
CA SER A 523 -3.81 -0.77 34.19
C SER A 523 -4.23 0.65 34.65
N SER A 524 -3.65 1.74 34.13
CA SER A 524 -4.19 3.09 34.33
C SER A 524 -5.14 3.53 33.22
N VAL A 525 -5.00 2.97 32.00
CA VAL A 525 -5.74 3.40 30.80
C VAL A 525 -6.86 2.43 30.39
N THR A 526 -6.98 1.26 31.04
CA THR A 526 -8.08 0.28 30.81
C THR A 526 -9.47 0.90 30.79
N GLU A 527 -9.79 1.81 31.73
CA GLU A 527 -11.10 2.48 31.80
C GLU A 527 -11.37 3.35 30.57
N LEU A 528 -10.36 4.07 30.07
CA LEU A 528 -10.46 4.87 28.86
C LEU A 528 -10.58 4.00 27.61
N GLN A 529 -9.82 2.89 27.52
CA GLN A 529 -9.93 1.93 26.42
C GLN A 529 -11.30 1.27 26.36
N ASP A 530 -11.84 0.87 27.52
CA ASP A 530 -13.18 0.30 27.61
C ASP A 530 -14.24 1.26 27.08
N VAL A 531 -14.14 2.56 27.38
CA VAL A 531 -15.04 3.59 26.84
C VAL A 531 -14.84 3.76 25.33
N VAL A 532 -13.59 3.85 24.86
CA VAL A 532 -13.27 4.00 23.42
C VAL A 532 -13.77 2.80 22.61
N ASN A 533 -13.52 1.57 23.07
CA ASN A 533 -13.90 0.33 22.39
C ASN A 533 -15.43 0.07 22.42
N LYS A 534 -16.16 0.64 23.39
CA LYS A 534 -17.62 0.52 23.52
C LYS A 534 -18.38 1.69 22.87
N THR A 535 -17.71 2.70 22.30
CA THR A 535 -18.40 3.88 21.76
C THR A 535 -19.05 3.56 20.40
N ASP A 536 -20.28 3.06 20.46
CA ASP A 536 -21.20 3.07 19.34
C ASP A 536 -21.39 4.49 18.78
N ARG A 537 -21.69 4.55 17.48
CA ARG A 537 -21.54 5.68 16.54
C ARG A 537 -22.45 6.92 16.79
N LYS A 538 -22.63 7.37 18.04
CA LYS A 538 -23.43 8.56 18.44
C LYS A 538 -22.56 9.63 19.13
N PRO A 539 -22.23 10.76 18.47
CA PRO A 539 -21.19 11.68 18.95
C PRO A 539 -21.49 12.54 20.20
N SER A 540 -22.77 12.80 20.53
CA SER A 540 -23.12 13.90 21.45
C SER A 540 -23.11 13.56 22.94
N LEU A 541 -23.35 12.29 23.31
CA LEU A 541 -23.40 11.85 24.71
C LEU A 541 -22.09 11.22 25.21
N SER A 542 -21.21 10.78 24.31
CA SER A 542 -19.94 10.14 24.69
C SER A 542 -18.91 11.15 25.24
N GLY A 543 -18.99 12.42 24.86
CA GLY A 543 -17.99 13.43 25.23
C GLY A 543 -17.74 13.58 26.74
N HIS A 544 -18.79 13.61 27.56
CA HIS A 544 -18.62 13.72 29.01
C HIS A 544 -18.05 12.46 29.65
N LEU A 545 -18.46 11.27 29.19
CA LEU A 545 -17.93 9.98 29.67
C LEU A 545 -16.46 9.80 29.27
N LEU A 546 -16.11 10.15 28.03
CA LEU A 546 -14.75 10.14 27.52
C LEU A 546 -13.86 11.13 28.30
N LEU A 547 -14.35 12.35 28.58
CA LEU A 547 -13.62 13.34 29.37
C LEU A 547 -13.43 12.91 30.83
N SER A 548 -14.42 12.27 31.47
CA SER A 548 -14.26 11.72 32.82
C SER A 548 -13.32 10.53 32.85
N ALA A 549 -13.41 9.61 31.89
CA ALA A 549 -12.52 8.45 31.78
C ALA A 549 -11.07 8.88 31.48
N ALA A 550 -10.88 9.90 30.63
CA ALA A 550 -9.57 10.48 30.35
C ALA A 550 -8.96 11.16 31.58
N ARG A 551 -9.77 11.91 32.36
CA ARG A 551 -9.32 12.52 33.64
C ARG A 551 -8.99 11.46 34.69
N SER A 552 -9.82 10.42 34.81
CA SER A 552 -9.60 9.27 35.70
C SER A 552 -8.30 8.53 35.33
N SER A 553 -8.14 8.20 34.05
CA SER A 553 -6.97 7.49 33.53
C SER A 553 -5.69 8.33 33.63
N PHE A 554 -5.77 9.65 33.39
CA PHE A 554 -4.64 10.55 33.61
C PHE A 554 -4.22 10.62 35.08
N SER A 555 -5.18 10.76 36.02
CA SER A 555 -4.87 10.70 37.46
C SER A 555 -4.20 9.37 37.81
N LYS A 556 -4.82 8.23 37.45
CA LYS A 556 -4.30 6.89 37.71
C LYS A 556 -2.92 6.65 37.08
N LEU A 557 -2.65 7.24 35.91
CA LEU A 557 -1.34 7.18 35.24
C LEU A 557 -0.32 7.96 36.05
N MET A 558 -0.60 9.22 36.40
CA MET A 558 0.30 10.05 37.21
C MET A 558 0.53 9.44 38.60
N ASP A 559 -0.51 8.93 39.27
CA ASP A 559 -0.41 8.29 40.59
C ASP A 559 0.50 7.05 40.56
N LYS A 560 0.41 6.22 39.51
CA LYS A 560 1.28 5.04 39.34
C LYS A 560 2.70 5.39 38.91
N LEU A 561 2.86 6.40 38.05
CA LEU A 561 4.18 6.93 37.68
C LEU A 561 4.88 7.50 38.92
N ASN A 562 4.19 8.28 39.76
CA ASN A 562 4.71 8.78 41.03
C ASN A 562 5.25 7.64 41.90
N VAL A 563 4.48 6.56 42.12
CA VAL A 563 4.91 5.40 42.92
C VAL A 563 6.12 4.66 42.31
N ILE A 564 6.25 4.61 40.99
CA ILE A 564 7.41 4.00 40.31
C ILE A 564 8.68 4.87 40.46
N MET A 565 8.51 6.19 40.62
CA MET A 565 9.60 7.16 40.68
C MET A 565 10.01 7.52 42.13
N GLU A 566 9.08 7.43 43.08
CA GLU A 566 9.28 7.79 44.48
C GLU A 566 9.98 6.66 45.24
N SER A 567 11.31 6.74 45.37
CA SER A 567 12.06 5.82 46.25
C SER A 567 13.26 6.46 46.97
N VAL A 568 13.18 7.77 47.25
CA VAL A 568 14.03 8.47 48.22
C VAL A 568 13.13 8.91 49.39
N PRO A 569 13.46 8.59 50.66
CA PRO A 569 12.68 9.05 51.80
C PRO A 569 12.59 10.58 51.86
N LEU A 570 11.39 11.09 52.09
CA LEU A 570 11.02 12.50 51.90
C LEU A 570 11.47 13.44 53.05
N ASP A 571 12.67 13.23 53.60
CA ASP A 571 13.17 13.95 54.79
C ASP A 571 13.76 15.34 54.52
N SER A 572 13.79 15.81 53.26
CA SER A 572 14.27 17.17 52.91
C SER A 572 13.23 18.02 52.16
N SER A 573 12.21 17.43 51.54
CA SER A 573 11.14 18.13 50.83
C SER A 573 9.88 18.22 51.69
N ARG A 574 9.96 19.00 52.77
CA ARG A 574 8.80 19.44 53.56
C ARG A 574 7.91 20.34 52.69
N ASN A 575 7.02 19.69 51.93
CA ASN A 575 5.78 20.22 51.37
C ASN A 575 5.86 21.50 50.51
N ILE A 576 5.90 21.32 49.18
CA ILE A 576 5.53 22.36 48.20
C ILE A 576 4.00 22.65 48.21
N THR A 577 3.23 22.00 49.09
CA THR A 577 1.94 22.54 49.58
C THR A 577 2.17 23.78 50.44
N TYR A 578 2.57 24.89 49.81
CA TYR A 578 2.51 26.26 50.34
C TYR A 578 1.03 26.68 50.53
N LEU A 579 0.38 26.09 51.53
CA LEU A 579 -0.99 26.38 51.96
C LEU A 579 -1.05 27.54 52.96
N GLU A 580 0.09 28.16 53.29
CA GLU A 580 0.14 29.42 54.02
C GLU A 580 -0.30 30.58 53.12
N LYS A 581 -1.59 30.93 53.21
CA LYS A 581 -2.26 32.04 52.48
C LYS A 581 -1.59 33.42 52.61
N ASP A 582 -0.64 33.57 53.53
CA ASP A 582 0.06 34.81 53.86
C ASP A 582 1.59 34.73 53.73
N SER A 583 2.12 33.66 53.14
CA SER A 583 3.56 33.55 52.83
C SER A 583 4.08 34.80 52.12
N LEU A 584 5.21 35.34 52.58
CA LEU A 584 5.89 36.50 51.97
C LEU A 584 6.09 36.28 50.46
N VAL A 585 6.38 35.04 50.04
CA VAL A 585 6.57 34.65 48.64
C VAL A 585 5.28 34.82 47.82
N GLN A 586 4.12 34.46 48.38
CA GLN A 586 2.82 34.61 47.72
C GLN A 586 2.35 36.07 47.74
N ARG A 587 2.58 36.80 48.83
CA ARG A 587 2.26 38.24 48.94
C ARG A 587 3.09 39.07 47.96
N LEU A 588 4.39 38.76 47.80
CA LEU A 588 5.25 39.37 46.80
C LEU A 588 4.85 38.96 45.37
N ALA A 589 4.46 37.72 45.12
CA ALA A 589 3.99 37.28 43.78
C ALA A 589 2.67 37.96 43.39
N ARG A 590 1.69 38.03 44.31
CA ARG A 590 0.43 38.77 44.11
C ARG A 590 0.68 40.27 43.95
N GLY A 591 1.61 40.85 44.73
CA GLY A 591 2.04 42.24 44.60
C GLY A 591 2.64 42.54 43.24
N LEU A 592 3.60 41.72 42.78
CA LEU A 592 4.20 41.82 41.45
C LEU A 592 3.16 41.67 40.33
N ASN A 593 2.30 40.64 40.39
CA ASN A 593 1.25 40.47 39.38
C ASN A 593 0.24 41.64 39.37
N LYS A 594 -0.10 42.20 40.53
CA LYS A 594 -0.96 43.39 40.63
C LYS A 594 -0.28 44.62 40.01
N ILE A 595 0.99 44.87 40.35
CA ILE A 595 1.77 45.98 39.77
C ILE A 595 1.92 45.81 38.26
N ASN A 596 2.24 44.60 37.78
CA ASN A 596 2.44 44.33 36.36
C ASN A 596 1.13 44.45 35.56
N LYS A 597 0.02 43.96 36.13
CA LYS A 597 -1.33 44.14 35.56
C LYS A 597 -1.75 45.61 35.53
N GLN A 598 -1.53 46.35 36.62
CA GLN A 598 -1.81 47.79 36.67
C GLN A 598 -0.93 48.61 35.71
N ALA A 599 0.34 48.23 35.50
CA ALA A 599 1.21 48.86 34.51
C ALA A 599 0.71 48.64 33.08
N LEU A 600 0.21 47.43 32.77
CA LEU A 600 -0.40 47.07 31.49
C LEU A 600 -1.74 47.81 31.27
N GLU A 601 -2.63 47.81 32.27
CA GLU A 601 -3.96 48.42 32.21
C GLU A 601 -3.91 49.95 32.15
N ALA A 602 -2.96 50.59 32.83
CA ALA A 602 -2.81 52.05 32.84
C ALA A 602 -2.05 52.60 31.62
N GLY A 603 -1.64 51.74 30.67
CA GLY A 603 -0.78 52.16 29.55
C GLY A 603 0.57 52.72 30.00
N LEU A 604 1.03 52.41 31.22
CA LEU A 604 2.27 52.90 31.84
C LEU A 604 3.52 52.20 31.28
N CYS A 605 3.54 52.06 29.96
CA CYS A 605 4.75 51.90 29.15
C CYS A 605 5.47 53.25 28.93
N ASP A 606 5.08 54.32 29.64
CA ASP A 606 5.89 55.54 29.75
C ASP A 606 7.12 55.21 30.63
N ARG A 607 8.06 54.44 30.07
CA ARG A 607 9.36 54.01 30.65
C ARG A 607 10.34 55.19 30.83
N LEU A 608 9.83 56.42 30.79
CA LEU A 608 10.54 57.66 30.49
C LEU A 608 10.66 58.70 31.62
N PRO A 609 10.04 58.65 32.83
CA PRO A 609 10.16 59.72 33.82
C PRO A 609 11.61 60.10 34.18
N ILE A 610 12.48 59.09 34.35
CA ILE A 610 13.87 59.31 34.75
C ILE A 610 14.70 59.85 33.57
N MET A 611 14.55 59.29 32.36
CA MET A 611 15.22 59.84 31.17
C MET A 611 14.72 61.24 30.79
N LYS A 612 13.41 61.52 30.87
CA LYS A 612 12.84 62.88 30.72
C LYS A 612 13.46 63.83 31.75
N SER A 613 13.69 63.38 32.99
CA SER A 613 14.35 64.17 34.04
C SER A 613 15.84 64.41 33.78
N ILE A 614 16.57 63.41 33.28
CA ILE A 614 17.99 63.53 32.89
C ILE A 614 18.15 64.47 31.70
N ALA A 615 17.34 64.31 30.64
CA ALA A 615 17.34 65.19 29.48
C ALA A 615 16.97 66.64 29.86
N PHE A 616 16.01 66.83 30.77
CA PHE A 616 15.70 68.14 31.31
C PHE A 616 16.88 68.75 32.10
N LEU A 617 17.56 67.94 32.92
CA LEU A 617 18.74 68.39 33.68
C LEU A 617 19.93 68.73 32.76
N GLN A 618 20.20 67.91 31.74
CA GLN A 618 21.19 68.19 30.69
C GLN A 618 20.90 69.52 29.98
N LYS A 619 19.63 69.76 29.63
CA LYS A 619 19.19 71.03 29.03
C LYS A 619 19.42 72.22 29.98
N GLN A 620 19.07 72.09 31.26
CA GLN A 620 19.31 73.15 32.26
C GLN A 620 20.80 73.44 32.47
N VAL A 621 21.65 72.40 32.52
CA VAL A 621 23.12 72.56 32.58
C VAL A 621 23.64 73.28 31.34
N PHE A 622 23.19 72.90 30.14
CA PHE A 622 23.59 73.56 28.90
C PHE A 622 23.19 75.05 28.86
N GLU A 623 21.95 75.36 29.21
CA GLU A 623 21.46 76.75 29.32
C GLU A 623 22.26 77.57 30.34
N PHE A 624 22.66 76.97 31.47
CA PHE A 624 23.50 77.62 32.48
C PHE A 624 24.92 77.89 31.96
N THR A 625 25.57 76.89 31.36
CA THR A 625 26.92 77.04 30.77
C THR A 625 26.94 78.09 29.66
N GLN A 626 25.90 78.15 28.83
CA GLN A 626 25.76 79.19 27.80
C GLN A 626 25.69 80.59 28.43
N ARG A 627 24.86 80.79 29.46
CA ARG A 627 24.77 82.08 30.19
C ARG A 627 26.08 82.46 30.87
N LEU A 628 26.77 81.50 31.47
CA LEU A 628 28.08 81.72 32.11
C LEU A 628 29.13 82.14 31.08
N HIS A 629 29.14 81.51 29.90
CA HIS A 629 30.02 81.92 28.80
C HIS A 629 29.72 83.34 28.32
N THR A 630 28.45 83.71 28.11
CA THR A 630 28.06 85.08 27.76
C THR A 630 28.54 86.09 28.80
N ALA A 631 28.32 85.82 30.10
CA ALA A 631 28.77 86.70 31.19
C ALA A 631 30.31 86.81 31.26
N GLU A 632 31.07 85.74 30.96
CA GLU A 632 32.53 85.79 30.90
C GLU A 632 33.03 86.58 29.67
N VAL A 633 32.37 86.48 28.52
CA VAL A 633 32.66 87.31 27.33
C VAL A 633 32.38 88.78 27.62
N GLU A 634 31.25 89.11 28.26
CA GLU A 634 30.93 90.46 28.72
C GLU A 634 31.99 90.98 29.72
N ARG A 635 32.39 90.17 30.70
CA ARG A 635 33.44 90.52 31.67
C ARG A 635 34.78 90.81 30.97
N ARG A 636 35.16 90.03 29.96
CA ARG A 636 36.37 90.27 29.15
C ARG A 636 36.26 91.56 28.34
N SER A 637 35.11 91.81 27.70
CA SER A 637 34.83 93.05 26.97
C SER A 637 34.91 94.29 27.88
N LEU A 638 34.29 94.23 29.06
CA LEU A 638 34.34 95.30 30.06
C LEU A 638 35.76 95.54 30.59
N ARG A 639 36.58 94.49 30.76
CA ARG A 639 38.00 94.63 31.12
C ARG A 639 38.82 95.31 30.02
N LEU A 640 38.57 95.00 28.76
CA LEU A 640 39.20 95.68 27.62
C LEU A 640 38.83 97.17 27.59
N LYS A 641 37.52 97.48 27.68
CA LYS A 641 37.03 98.88 27.77
C LYS A 641 37.62 99.63 28.97
N LEU A 642 37.78 98.97 30.12
CA LEU A 642 38.38 99.58 31.31
C LEU A 642 39.90 99.83 31.15
N ALA A 643 40.61 98.93 30.46
CA ALA A 643 42.03 99.14 30.11
C ALA A 643 42.19 100.30 29.12
N GLU A 644 41.33 100.37 28.10
CA GLU A 644 41.26 101.46 27.12
C GLU A 644 40.93 102.81 27.81
N PHE A 645 39.94 102.85 28.71
CA PHE A 645 39.65 104.05 29.52
C PHE A 645 40.84 104.48 30.40
N LYS A 646 41.57 103.53 31.00
CA LYS A 646 42.79 103.84 31.76
C LYS A 646 43.89 104.42 30.87
N TRP A 647 44.06 103.90 29.65
CA TRP A 647 45.02 104.40 28.69
C TRP A 647 44.65 105.82 28.22
N ASN A 648 43.39 106.04 27.80
CA ASN A 648 42.85 107.35 27.43
C ASN A 648 42.97 108.38 28.57
N PHE A 649 42.70 107.99 29.82
CA PHE A 649 42.90 108.86 30.98
C PHE A 649 44.38 109.21 31.21
N SER A 650 45.30 108.30 30.90
CA SER A 650 46.74 108.57 30.97
C SER A 650 47.23 109.49 29.85
N GLU A 651 46.62 109.42 28.64
CA GLU A 651 46.86 110.36 27.55
C GLU A 651 46.32 111.75 27.89
N MET A 652 45.03 111.87 28.25
CA MET A 652 44.44 113.16 28.64
C MET A 652 45.16 113.79 29.84
N LYS A 653 45.76 113.00 30.74
CA LYS A 653 46.62 113.53 31.80
C LYS A 653 47.93 114.11 31.24
N LYS A 654 48.64 113.40 30.35
CA LYS A 654 49.81 113.95 29.64
C LYS A 654 49.46 115.21 28.84
N GLU A 655 48.27 115.27 28.25
CA GLU A 655 47.79 116.44 27.51
C GLU A 655 47.41 117.61 28.42
N ALA A 656 46.81 117.36 29.59
CA ALA A 656 46.59 118.37 30.61
C ALA A 656 47.91 118.93 31.17
N ASP A 657 48.91 118.07 31.39
CA ASP A 657 50.26 118.48 31.81
C ASP A 657 50.96 119.31 30.71
N LYS A 658 50.83 118.90 29.43
CA LYS A 658 51.27 119.70 28.25
C LYS A 658 50.52 121.03 28.14
N ALA A 659 49.21 121.05 28.38
CA ALA A 659 48.39 122.26 28.32
C ALA A 659 48.75 123.24 29.44
N GLN A 660 49.07 122.76 30.66
CA GLN A 660 49.63 123.61 31.71
C GLN A 660 51.01 124.16 31.34
N SER A 661 51.86 123.37 30.67
CA SER A 661 53.15 123.83 30.14
C SER A 661 52.97 124.93 29.08
N LEU A 662 52.07 124.70 28.11
CA LEU A 662 51.75 125.65 27.05
C LEU A 662 51.04 126.89 27.58
N GLN A 663 50.19 126.79 28.60
CA GLN A 663 49.58 127.94 29.27
C GLN A 663 50.65 128.83 29.94
N LYS A 664 51.64 128.21 30.63
CA LYS A 664 52.80 128.94 31.18
C LYS A 664 53.65 129.61 30.10
N GLN A 665 53.81 128.97 28.93
CA GLN A 665 54.50 129.59 27.78
C GLN A 665 53.66 130.69 27.11
N LEU A 666 52.34 130.55 27.04
CA LEU A 666 51.41 131.51 26.46
C LEU A 666 51.32 132.78 27.32
N ASP A 667 51.28 132.64 28.64
CA ASP A 667 51.29 133.78 29.57
C ASP A 667 52.67 134.47 29.61
N MET A 668 53.74 133.78 29.20
CA MET A 668 55.06 134.38 28.92
C MET A 668 55.12 135.09 27.56
N PHE A 669 54.37 134.63 26.54
CA PHE A 669 54.36 135.21 25.19
C PHE A 669 53.38 136.38 24.98
N LYS A 670 52.37 136.56 25.84
CA LYS A 670 51.39 137.68 25.76
C LYS A 670 51.98 139.08 26.03
N LEU A 671 53.27 139.19 26.38
CA LEU A 671 53.94 140.44 26.75
C LEU A 671 54.65 141.18 25.58
N SER A 672 54.65 140.63 24.35
CA SER A 672 55.28 141.27 23.17
C SER A 672 54.34 141.34 21.95
N LYS A 673 54.30 142.51 21.30
CA LYS A 673 53.28 142.91 20.30
C LYS A 673 53.68 142.72 18.82
N LEU A 674 52.68 142.33 18.01
CA LEU A 674 52.30 142.83 16.66
C LEU A 674 53.12 142.50 15.37
N ILE A 675 52.35 142.16 14.30
CA ILE A 675 52.57 142.39 12.84
C ILE A 675 53.52 141.40 12.11
N THR A 676 53.32 140.92 10.86
CA THR A 676 52.43 141.28 9.71
C THR A 676 51.78 140.06 9.04
N LEU A 677 50.68 140.25 8.28
CA LEU A 677 49.91 139.19 7.62
C LEU A 677 50.54 138.60 6.33
N GLU A 678 51.35 139.35 5.58
CA GLU A 678 51.83 138.95 4.23
C GLU A 678 52.76 137.72 4.21
N ARG A 679 53.39 137.36 5.35
CA ARG A 679 54.17 136.12 5.46
C ARG A 679 53.31 134.86 5.60
N PHE A 680 52.04 135.02 5.95
CA PHE A 680 51.13 133.89 6.15
C PHE A 680 50.71 133.25 4.82
N GLU A 681 50.41 134.05 3.80
CA GLU A 681 49.95 133.55 2.50
C GLU A 681 51.04 132.77 1.75
N SER A 682 52.30 133.25 1.78
CA SER A 682 53.44 132.51 1.23
C SER A 682 53.69 131.18 1.96
N ALA A 683 53.50 131.12 3.29
CA ALA A 683 53.60 129.87 4.04
C ALA A 683 52.44 128.90 3.71
N CYS A 684 51.25 129.41 3.38
CA CYS A 684 50.11 128.58 2.98
C CYS A 684 50.32 127.88 1.62
N GLU A 685 50.94 128.54 0.63
CA GLU A 685 51.26 127.88 -0.65
C GLU A 685 52.35 126.80 -0.48
N GLU A 686 53.34 127.03 0.36
CA GLU A 686 54.39 126.04 0.66
C GLU A 686 53.83 124.84 1.42
N LEU A 687 52.92 125.07 2.38
CA LEU A 687 52.18 124.04 3.11
C LEU A 687 51.32 123.17 2.17
N ASN A 688 50.65 123.78 1.19
CA ASN A 688 49.78 123.06 0.25
C ASN A 688 50.61 122.13 -0.67
N ASN A 689 51.81 122.57 -1.08
CA ASN A 689 52.78 121.74 -1.81
C ASN A 689 53.49 120.68 -0.92
N GLY A 690 53.44 120.82 0.40
CA GLY A 690 53.81 119.78 1.36
C GLY A 690 52.74 118.70 1.46
N TYR A 691 51.48 119.11 1.68
CA TYR A 691 50.32 118.23 1.82
C TYR A 691 50.14 117.28 0.62
N LEU A 692 50.32 117.77 -0.61
CA LEU A 692 50.20 116.94 -1.82
C LEU A 692 51.23 115.80 -1.87
N ARG A 693 52.46 116.07 -1.41
CA ARG A 693 53.55 115.07 -1.35
C ARG A 693 53.32 114.05 -0.24
N GLU A 694 52.80 114.49 0.91
CA GLU A 694 52.47 113.58 2.01
C GLU A 694 51.27 112.68 1.68
N HIS A 695 50.25 113.20 0.97
CA HIS A 695 49.14 112.38 0.48
C HIS A 695 49.59 111.28 -0.48
N GLN A 696 50.54 111.56 -1.40
CA GLN A 696 51.13 110.53 -2.26
C GLN A 696 51.92 109.48 -1.47
N ALA A 697 52.68 109.89 -0.45
CA ALA A 697 53.40 108.95 0.42
C ALA A 697 52.46 108.04 1.22
N GLN A 698 51.35 108.59 1.75
CA GLN A 698 50.34 107.82 2.49
C GLN A 698 49.60 106.81 1.61
N MET A 699 49.38 107.11 0.33
CA MET A 699 48.79 106.15 -0.62
C MET A 699 49.72 104.96 -0.89
N LEU A 700 51.00 105.21 -1.16
CA LEU A 700 52.00 104.15 -1.34
C LEU A 700 52.19 103.30 -0.07
N MET A 701 52.10 103.92 1.12
CA MET A 701 52.21 103.19 2.39
C MET A 701 50.99 102.28 2.64
N LYS A 702 49.79 102.68 2.17
CA LYS A 702 48.61 101.81 2.16
C LYS A 702 48.76 100.64 1.18
N GLU A 703 49.25 100.88 -0.04
CA GLU A 703 49.52 99.79 -1.01
C GLU A 703 50.56 98.78 -0.48
N GLN A 704 51.65 99.24 0.15
CA GLN A 704 52.63 98.34 0.77
C GLN A 704 52.11 97.60 2.01
N MET A 705 51.12 98.12 2.72
CA MET A 705 50.42 97.40 3.80
C MET A 705 49.37 96.41 3.25
N GLN A 706 48.78 96.69 2.09
CA GLN A 706 47.75 95.86 1.47
C GLN A 706 48.35 94.55 0.88
N GLN A 707 49.51 94.62 0.22
CA GLN A 707 50.17 93.44 -0.38
C GLN A 707 50.40 92.25 0.58
N PRO A 708 50.98 92.40 1.78
CA PRO A 708 51.16 91.28 2.71
C PRO A 708 49.83 90.78 3.29
N GLN A 709 48.82 91.65 3.43
CA GLN A 709 47.47 91.24 3.87
C GLN A 709 46.80 90.35 2.80
N ASP A 710 46.86 90.74 1.53
CA ASP A 710 46.27 89.98 0.42
C ASP A 710 47.03 88.66 0.16
N LEU A 711 48.36 88.64 0.32
CA LEU A 711 49.15 87.40 0.28
C LEU A 711 48.82 86.46 1.45
N ASN A 712 48.59 86.99 2.67
CA ASN A 712 48.13 86.17 3.81
C ASN A 712 46.74 85.58 3.54
N ASN A 713 45.81 86.38 3.00
CA ASN A 713 44.48 85.92 2.64
C ASN A 713 44.53 84.80 1.56
N GLN A 714 45.41 84.92 0.55
CA GLN A 714 45.63 83.86 -0.44
C GLN A 714 46.25 82.60 0.18
N LEU A 715 47.15 82.74 1.15
CA LEU A 715 47.75 81.62 1.87
C LEU A 715 46.72 80.88 2.73
N GLU A 716 45.84 81.60 3.44
CA GLU A 716 44.73 81.01 4.21
C GLU A 716 43.71 80.31 3.30
N LEU A 717 43.41 80.87 2.12
CA LEU A 717 42.55 80.22 1.13
C LEU A 717 43.17 78.92 0.60
N HIS A 718 44.47 78.92 0.29
CA HIS A 718 45.18 77.70 -0.11
C HIS A 718 45.28 76.66 1.02
N SER A 719 45.53 77.09 2.26
CA SER A 719 45.60 76.19 3.42
C SER A 719 44.25 75.57 3.77
N SER A 720 43.14 76.30 3.56
CA SER A 720 41.79 75.77 3.74
C SER A 720 41.40 74.82 2.62
N GLU A 721 41.67 75.18 1.35
CA GLU A 721 41.49 74.25 0.24
C GLU A 721 42.31 72.95 0.39
N GLU A 722 43.52 73.02 0.95
CA GLU A 722 44.34 71.83 1.20
C GLU A 722 43.81 71.00 2.38
N ALA A 723 43.23 71.63 3.40
CA ALA A 723 42.49 70.93 4.45
C ALA A 723 41.26 70.19 3.89
N ASP A 724 40.45 70.85 3.07
CA ASP A 724 39.26 70.26 2.42
C ASP A 724 39.64 69.09 1.50
N LYS A 725 40.70 69.24 0.70
CA LYS A 725 41.24 68.16 -0.16
C LYS A 725 41.71 66.97 0.68
N ASN A 726 42.32 67.20 1.84
CA ASN A 726 42.72 66.16 2.78
C ASN A 726 41.52 65.51 3.48
N GLU A 727 40.44 66.24 3.79
CA GLU A 727 39.20 65.66 4.33
C GLU A 727 38.52 64.75 3.29
N ILE A 728 38.39 65.20 2.04
CA ILE A 728 37.86 64.39 0.92
C ILE A 728 38.75 63.15 0.67
N LEU A 729 40.07 63.27 0.76
CA LEU A 729 40.98 62.15 0.65
C LEU A 729 40.79 61.14 1.81
N ASN A 730 40.65 61.63 3.03
CA ASN A 730 40.36 60.78 4.19
C ASN A 730 38.99 60.08 4.07
N GLU A 731 37.95 60.78 3.59
CA GLU A 731 36.62 60.17 3.41
C GLU A 731 36.62 59.13 2.29
N THR A 732 37.31 59.39 1.18
CA THR A 732 37.45 58.40 0.09
C THR A 732 38.27 57.18 0.49
N VAL A 733 39.36 57.35 1.26
CA VAL A 733 40.12 56.25 1.87
C VAL A 733 39.26 55.46 2.85
N LYS A 734 38.43 56.13 3.66
CA LYS A 734 37.48 55.48 4.57
C LYS A 734 36.46 54.64 3.80
N ARG A 735 35.78 55.21 2.80
CA ARG A 735 34.82 54.49 1.93
C ARG A 735 35.49 53.31 1.19
N LEU A 736 36.73 53.45 0.74
CA LEU A 736 37.52 52.35 0.15
C LEU A 736 37.79 51.23 1.17
N SER A 737 38.12 51.59 2.43
CA SER A 737 38.35 50.62 3.50
C SER A 737 37.07 49.86 3.88
N GLU A 738 35.92 50.55 3.90
CA GLU A 738 34.60 49.97 4.15
C GLU A 738 34.21 49.00 3.02
N ALA A 739 34.38 49.40 1.76
CA ALA A 739 34.16 48.54 0.59
C ALA A 739 35.08 47.30 0.59
N LYS A 740 36.36 47.45 0.97
CA LYS A 740 37.32 46.34 1.11
C LYS A 740 36.92 45.37 2.23
N MET A 741 36.38 45.88 3.34
CA MET A 741 35.87 45.03 4.43
C MET A 741 34.57 44.34 4.05
N GLU A 742 33.67 45.00 3.31
CA GLU A 742 32.44 44.37 2.81
C GLU A 742 32.74 43.28 1.77
N LEU A 743 33.70 43.51 0.86
CA LEU A 743 34.17 42.47 -0.07
C LEU A 743 34.67 41.23 0.68
N ARG A 744 35.41 41.41 1.79
CA ARG A 744 35.86 40.30 2.66
C ARG A 744 34.70 39.56 3.33
N ARG A 745 33.64 40.27 3.77
CA ARG A 745 32.42 39.63 4.30
C ARG A 745 31.72 38.80 3.23
N LYS A 746 31.50 39.37 2.04
CA LYS A 746 30.89 38.66 0.90
C LYS A 746 31.70 37.44 0.46
N ASP A 747 33.03 37.53 0.45
CA ASP A 747 33.93 36.41 0.14
C ASP A 747 33.90 35.30 1.21
N GLN A 748 33.75 35.66 2.50
CA GLN A 748 33.47 34.69 3.57
C GLN A 748 32.09 34.02 3.40
N SER A 749 31.04 34.79 3.11
CA SER A 749 29.70 34.23 2.83
C SER A 749 29.69 33.34 1.58
N LEU A 750 30.42 33.70 0.52
CA LEU A 750 30.59 32.86 -0.67
C LEU A 750 31.32 31.55 -0.36
N ARG A 751 32.35 31.57 0.50
CA ARG A 751 33.01 30.34 0.97
C ARG A 751 32.09 29.46 1.82
N GLN A 752 31.22 30.04 2.64
CA GLN A 752 30.19 29.30 3.38
C GLN A 752 29.15 28.68 2.42
N LEU A 753 28.64 29.47 1.47
CA LEU A 753 27.66 29.02 0.47
C LEU A 753 28.24 27.91 -0.43
N ASN A 754 29.51 28.01 -0.84
CA ASN A 754 30.19 26.96 -1.60
C ASN A 754 30.33 25.66 -0.79
N ARG A 755 30.58 25.72 0.53
CA ARG A 755 30.58 24.52 1.40
C ARG A 755 29.21 23.84 1.43
N LEU A 756 28.15 24.63 1.60
CA LEU A 756 26.77 24.13 1.55
C LEU A 756 26.44 23.54 0.17
N LEU A 757 26.85 24.18 -0.92
CA LEU A 757 26.68 23.67 -2.29
C LEU A 757 27.45 22.36 -2.52
N THR A 758 28.66 22.21 -1.97
CA THR A 758 29.40 20.94 -2.06
C THR A 758 28.77 19.83 -1.23
N GLN A 759 28.21 20.15 -0.07
CA GLN A 759 27.47 19.22 0.78
C GLN A 759 26.19 18.75 0.05
N ASP A 760 25.37 19.67 -0.45
CA ASP A 760 24.17 19.36 -1.23
C ASP A 760 24.47 18.52 -2.50
N LYS A 761 25.56 18.83 -3.22
CA LYS A 761 26.04 18.01 -4.34
C LYS A 761 26.56 16.62 -3.92
N GLN A 762 26.96 16.42 -2.67
CA GLN A 762 27.34 15.11 -2.14
C GLN A 762 26.11 14.33 -1.69
N ASP A 763 25.18 14.98 -0.99
CA ASP A 763 23.94 14.36 -0.52
C ASP A 763 23.02 14.00 -1.69
N LYS A 764 22.96 14.82 -2.74
CA LYS A 764 22.31 14.50 -4.02
C LYS A 764 22.93 13.30 -4.73
N ARG A 765 24.22 13.02 -4.55
CA ARG A 765 24.87 11.79 -5.08
C ARG A 765 24.50 10.58 -4.24
N ARG A 766 24.62 10.66 -2.91
CA ARG A 766 24.17 9.60 -1.99
C ARG A 766 22.69 9.25 -2.17
N LEU A 767 21.85 10.24 -2.40
CA LEU A 767 20.42 10.03 -2.65
C LEU A 767 20.19 9.33 -4.00
N LYS A 768 20.94 9.67 -5.05
CA LYS A 768 20.87 8.95 -6.34
C LYS A 768 21.35 7.50 -6.22
N GLU A 769 22.43 7.26 -5.48
CA GLU A 769 22.94 5.91 -5.18
C GLU A 769 21.88 5.10 -4.42
N SER A 770 21.32 5.67 -3.34
CA SER A 770 20.23 5.05 -2.56
C SER A 770 18.95 4.79 -3.37
N ILE A 771 18.55 5.71 -4.26
CA ILE A 771 17.42 5.49 -5.18
C ILE A 771 17.74 4.32 -6.13
N HIS A 772 18.95 4.27 -6.69
CA HIS A 772 19.35 3.19 -7.58
C HIS A 772 19.40 1.83 -6.87
N ASP A 773 19.87 1.78 -5.62
CA ASP A 773 19.84 0.56 -4.80
C ASP A 773 18.41 0.10 -4.51
N VAL A 774 17.48 1.03 -4.23
CA VAL A 774 16.05 0.75 -4.04
C VAL A 774 15.38 0.30 -5.35
N GLU A 775 15.71 0.91 -6.49
CA GLU A 775 15.25 0.49 -7.82
C GLU A 775 15.73 -0.93 -8.16
N ASN A 776 17.00 -1.24 -7.87
CA ASN A 776 17.57 -2.58 -8.06
C ASN A 776 16.90 -3.60 -7.15
N ALA A 777 16.68 -3.29 -5.87
CA ALA A 777 15.95 -4.14 -4.93
C ALA A 777 14.49 -4.36 -5.36
N LEU A 778 13.81 -3.33 -5.85
CA LEU A 778 12.45 -3.42 -6.38
C LEU A 778 12.40 -4.29 -7.65
N CYS A 779 13.36 -4.13 -8.56
CA CYS A 779 13.50 -4.95 -9.77
C CYS A 779 13.70 -6.43 -9.43
N MET A 780 14.53 -6.74 -8.42
CA MET A 780 14.68 -8.11 -7.93
C MET A 780 13.40 -8.65 -7.29
N ALA A 781 12.71 -7.86 -6.46
CA ALA A 781 11.42 -8.26 -5.88
C ALA A 781 10.31 -8.49 -6.93
N VAL A 782 10.35 -7.78 -8.07
CA VAL A 782 9.45 -8.02 -9.22
C VAL A 782 9.80 -9.36 -9.89
N LYS A 783 11.08 -9.67 -10.11
CA LYS A 783 11.51 -10.96 -10.66
C LYS A 783 11.13 -12.13 -9.74
N ASP A 784 11.32 -11.99 -8.44
CA ASP A 784 10.92 -13.01 -7.46
C ASP A 784 9.41 -13.25 -7.47
N LYS A 785 8.60 -12.20 -7.64
CA LYS A 785 7.15 -12.32 -7.86
C LYS A 785 6.80 -13.04 -9.15
N GLU A 786 7.46 -12.74 -10.27
CA GLU A 786 7.26 -13.47 -11.53
C GLU A 786 7.63 -14.96 -11.40
N LEU A 787 8.73 -15.27 -10.69
CA LEU A 787 9.10 -16.65 -10.38
C LEU A 787 8.01 -17.35 -9.57
N ILE A 788 7.46 -16.71 -8.53
CA ILE A 788 6.34 -17.24 -7.73
C ILE A 788 5.10 -17.47 -8.62
N ILE A 789 4.70 -16.50 -9.46
CA ILE A 789 3.58 -16.66 -10.41
C ILE A 789 3.82 -17.85 -11.35
N SER A 790 5.03 -17.98 -11.90
CA SER A 790 5.38 -19.06 -12.82
C SER A 790 5.32 -20.44 -12.14
N HIS A 791 5.76 -20.53 -10.89
CA HIS A 791 5.65 -21.74 -10.08
C HIS A 791 4.20 -22.07 -9.76
N MET A 792 3.38 -21.07 -9.40
CA MET A 792 1.94 -21.26 -9.14
C MET A 792 1.20 -21.81 -10.36
N LYS A 793 1.47 -21.24 -11.54
CA LYS A 793 0.94 -21.73 -12.83
C LYS A 793 1.45 -23.14 -13.16
N SER A 794 2.72 -23.44 -12.88
CA SER A 794 3.26 -24.80 -13.06
C SER A 794 2.49 -25.83 -12.22
N VAL A 795 2.30 -25.55 -10.93
CA VAL A 795 1.50 -26.39 -10.02
C VAL A 795 0.06 -26.54 -10.53
N GLU A 796 -0.60 -25.45 -10.93
CA GLU A 796 -1.92 -25.47 -11.56
C GLU A 796 -1.98 -26.41 -12.78
N THR A 797 -1.03 -26.32 -13.72
CA THR A 797 -1.01 -27.21 -14.90
C THR A 797 -0.79 -28.68 -14.53
N THR A 798 -0.04 -28.97 -13.45
CA THR A 798 0.11 -30.36 -12.97
C THR A 798 -1.17 -30.89 -12.33
N LEU A 799 -1.91 -30.06 -11.58
CA LEU A 799 -3.22 -30.40 -11.04
C LEU A 799 -4.24 -30.67 -12.15
N HIS A 800 -4.27 -29.82 -13.20
CA HIS A 800 -5.09 -30.06 -14.38
C HIS A 800 -4.77 -31.41 -15.06
N LYS A 801 -3.48 -31.72 -15.29
CA LYS A 801 -3.05 -33.02 -15.83
C LYS A 801 -3.51 -34.20 -14.98
N VAL A 802 -3.46 -34.09 -13.65
CA VAL A 802 -3.97 -35.13 -12.73
C VAL A 802 -5.49 -35.26 -12.83
N ARG A 803 -6.22 -34.13 -12.93
CA ARG A 803 -7.68 -34.12 -13.14
C ARG A 803 -8.04 -34.85 -14.42
N ASP A 804 -7.41 -34.48 -15.54
CA ASP A 804 -7.73 -35.00 -16.86
C ASP A 804 -7.32 -36.47 -17.01
N GLN A 805 -6.18 -36.89 -16.45
CA GLN A 805 -5.82 -38.33 -16.36
C GLN A 805 -6.82 -39.13 -15.53
N THR A 806 -7.35 -38.55 -14.44
CA THR A 806 -8.34 -39.22 -13.58
C THR A 806 -9.71 -39.30 -14.25
N LEU A 807 -10.11 -38.28 -15.01
CA LEU A 807 -11.32 -38.29 -15.85
C LEU A 807 -11.21 -39.29 -17.01
N LEU A 808 -10.07 -39.34 -17.70
CA LEU A 808 -9.80 -40.35 -18.74
C LEU A 808 -9.88 -41.78 -18.17
N SER A 809 -9.39 -41.99 -16.95
CA SER A 809 -9.51 -43.25 -16.21
C SER A 809 -10.96 -43.65 -15.88
N GLN A 810 -11.90 -42.68 -15.88
CA GLN A 810 -13.29 -42.87 -15.47
C GLN A 810 -14.22 -43.30 -16.63
N THR A 811 -13.75 -43.20 -17.88
CA THR A 811 -14.54 -43.45 -19.10
C THR A 811 -15.07 -44.90 -19.25
N ALA A 812 -14.68 -45.83 -18.37
CA ALA A 812 -15.10 -47.23 -18.38
C ALA A 812 -16.16 -47.60 -17.32
N ALA A 813 -16.54 -46.69 -16.40
CA ALA A 813 -17.50 -46.97 -15.34
C ALA A 813 -18.66 -45.96 -15.32
N THR A 814 -19.86 -46.46 -15.04
CA THR A 814 -21.16 -45.81 -15.25
C THR A 814 -21.33 -44.42 -14.61
N ARG A 815 -21.91 -43.52 -15.40
CA ARG A 815 -22.39 -42.19 -14.99
C ARG A 815 -23.48 -42.29 -13.93
N ASN A 816 -23.17 -41.86 -12.70
CA ASN A 816 -24.16 -41.60 -11.65
C ASN A 816 -23.89 -40.21 -11.03
N ASP A 817 -24.88 -39.32 -11.11
CA ASP A 817 -24.79 -37.96 -10.58
C ASP A 817 -24.84 -37.96 -9.05
N PHE A 818 -23.76 -37.53 -8.40
CA PHE A 818 -23.74 -37.17 -6.98
C PHE A 818 -23.05 -35.82 -6.78
N THR A 819 -23.87 -34.77 -6.70
CA THR A 819 -23.43 -33.42 -6.31
C THR A 819 -23.29 -33.32 -4.79
N LEU A 820 -22.14 -33.74 -4.27
CA LEU A 820 -21.72 -33.36 -2.92
C LEU A 820 -21.57 -31.84 -2.86
N GLN A 821 -22.47 -31.16 -2.14
CA GLN A 821 -22.35 -29.72 -1.92
C GLN A 821 -21.01 -29.40 -1.24
N LEU A 822 -20.18 -28.58 -1.89
CA LEU A 822 -18.92 -28.12 -1.30
C LEU A 822 -19.19 -27.40 0.03
N PRO A 823 -18.33 -27.58 1.03
CA PRO A 823 -18.09 -26.53 2.02
C PRO A 823 -17.70 -25.26 1.25
N LYS A 824 -18.53 -24.22 1.32
CA LYS A 824 -18.21 -22.91 0.75
C LYS A 824 -16.99 -22.36 1.47
N LEU A 825 -15.80 -22.55 0.91
CA LEU A 825 -14.63 -21.78 1.29
C LEU A 825 -14.89 -20.34 0.86
N HIS A 826 -15.32 -19.52 1.81
CA HIS A 826 -15.42 -18.08 1.66
C HIS A 826 -14.01 -17.52 1.38
N LEU A 827 -13.70 -17.28 0.10
CA LEU A 827 -12.46 -16.63 -0.36
C LEU A 827 -12.39 -15.12 0.00
N GLU A 828 -13.28 -14.66 0.90
CA GLU A 828 -13.40 -13.28 1.35
C GLU A 828 -12.20 -12.81 2.18
N THR A 829 -11.32 -13.71 2.62
CA THR A 829 -10.07 -13.35 3.31
C THR A 829 -9.08 -12.55 2.44
N PHE A 830 -9.28 -12.49 1.11
CA PHE A 830 -8.53 -11.61 0.21
C PHE A 830 -9.22 -10.26 -0.06
N ALA A 831 -10.31 -9.94 0.64
CA ALA A 831 -11.01 -8.65 0.54
C ALA A 831 -10.29 -7.50 1.28
N VAL A 832 -8.97 -7.41 1.13
CA VAL A 832 -8.23 -6.15 1.35
C VAL A 832 -8.23 -5.40 0.02
N GLU A 833 -8.85 -4.22 -0.01
CA GLU A 833 -9.26 -3.51 -1.24
C GLU A 833 -8.12 -3.13 -2.23
N GLY A 834 -6.85 -3.34 -1.89
CA GLY A 834 -5.69 -3.13 -2.76
C GLY A 834 -5.07 -4.38 -3.44
N LEU A 835 -5.62 -5.58 -3.21
CA LEU A 835 -5.08 -6.85 -3.74
C LEU A 835 -5.91 -7.51 -4.85
N LYS A 836 -7.17 -7.08 -5.03
CA LYS A 836 -8.10 -7.68 -5.99
C LYS A 836 -7.62 -7.45 -7.44
N GLY A 837 -7.47 -8.51 -8.21
CA GLY A 837 -7.04 -8.46 -9.62
C GLY A 837 -5.52 -8.49 -9.86
N ARG A 838 -4.67 -8.56 -8.83
CA ARG A 838 -3.22 -8.71 -9.01
C ARG A 838 -2.85 -10.09 -9.59
N PRO A 839 -1.87 -10.20 -10.52
CA PRO A 839 -1.50 -11.47 -11.16
C PRO A 839 -1.15 -12.62 -10.20
N GLU A 840 -0.51 -12.30 -9.06
CA GLU A 840 -0.18 -13.25 -7.99
C GLU A 840 -1.45 -13.86 -7.37
N VAL A 841 -2.46 -13.03 -7.11
CA VAL A 841 -3.73 -13.44 -6.49
C VAL A 841 -4.56 -14.25 -7.48
N VAL A 842 -4.56 -13.87 -8.76
CA VAL A 842 -5.22 -14.63 -9.84
C VAL A 842 -4.59 -16.02 -9.99
N ALA A 843 -3.25 -16.11 -10.03
CA ALA A 843 -2.55 -17.40 -10.13
C ALA A 843 -2.78 -18.31 -8.90
N LEU A 844 -2.77 -17.73 -7.69
CA LEU A 844 -3.10 -18.47 -6.47
C LEU A 844 -4.56 -18.96 -6.47
N GLN A 845 -5.51 -18.11 -6.88
CA GLN A 845 -6.92 -18.46 -6.94
C GLN A 845 -7.19 -19.58 -7.98
N ALA A 846 -6.51 -19.54 -9.13
CA ALA A 846 -6.61 -20.55 -10.17
C ALA A 846 -6.00 -21.90 -9.74
N MET A 847 -4.86 -21.89 -9.05
CA MET A 847 -4.28 -23.08 -8.41
C MET A 847 -5.22 -23.67 -7.35
N VAL A 848 -5.74 -22.85 -6.42
CA VAL A 848 -6.65 -23.31 -5.36
C VAL A 848 -7.93 -23.92 -5.97
N LYS A 849 -8.49 -23.32 -7.02
CA LYS A 849 -9.62 -23.89 -7.76
C LYS A 849 -9.27 -25.25 -8.37
N SER A 850 -8.16 -25.36 -9.09
CA SER A 850 -7.70 -26.62 -9.67
C SER A 850 -7.43 -27.70 -8.62
N PHE A 851 -6.93 -27.33 -7.43
CA PHE A 851 -6.76 -28.25 -6.30
C PHE A 851 -8.11 -28.74 -5.76
N MET A 852 -9.08 -27.85 -5.58
CA MET A 852 -10.42 -28.22 -5.11
C MET A 852 -11.16 -29.14 -6.10
N ASP A 853 -11.01 -28.90 -7.41
CA ASP A 853 -11.54 -29.78 -8.47
C ASP A 853 -10.95 -31.21 -8.37
N VAL A 854 -9.62 -31.32 -8.20
CA VAL A 854 -8.94 -32.64 -8.03
C VAL A 854 -9.36 -33.31 -6.72
N TYR A 855 -9.51 -32.54 -5.63
CA TYR A 855 -9.96 -33.05 -4.33
C TYR A 855 -11.40 -33.59 -4.38
N GLN A 856 -12.31 -32.87 -5.06
CA GLN A 856 -13.68 -33.32 -5.34
C GLN A 856 -13.70 -34.62 -6.14
N LEU A 857 -12.90 -34.70 -7.21
CA LEU A 857 -12.80 -35.89 -8.06
C LEU A 857 -12.18 -37.10 -7.33
N ALA A 858 -11.21 -36.87 -6.45
CA ALA A 858 -10.67 -37.92 -5.59
C ALA A 858 -11.71 -38.42 -4.56
N SER A 859 -12.49 -37.50 -3.97
CA SER A 859 -13.54 -37.83 -3.00
C SER A 859 -14.66 -38.65 -3.64
N SER A 860 -15.14 -38.26 -4.82
CA SER A 860 -16.19 -39.01 -5.54
C SER A 860 -15.71 -40.39 -5.99
N ARG A 861 -14.42 -40.54 -6.33
CA ARG A 861 -13.79 -41.85 -6.60
C ARG A 861 -13.71 -42.73 -5.36
N ILE A 862 -13.41 -42.17 -4.19
CA ILE A 862 -13.45 -42.92 -2.92
C ILE A 862 -14.88 -43.40 -2.63
N ASP A 863 -15.88 -42.53 -2.75
CA ASP A 863 -17.30 -42.90 -2.56
C ASP A 863 -17.81 -43.95 -3.57
N MET A 864 -17.28 -43.95 -4.80
CA MET A 864 -17.56 -44.98 -5.79
C MET A 864 -16.97 -46.33 -5.34
N LEU A 865 -15.68 -46.37 -5.00
CA LEU A 865 -15.00 -47.60 -4.54
C LEU A 865 -15.58 -48.16 -3.24
N VAL A 866 -16.03 -47.29 -2.32
CA VAL A 866 -16.75 -47.69 -1.10
C VAL A 866 -18.11 -48.33 -1.46
N ARG A 867 -18.84 -47.79 -2.44
CA ARG A 867 -20.11 -48.38 -2.91
C ARG A 867 -19.92 -49.68 -3.69
N GLU A 868 -18.84 -49.84 -4.44
CA GLU A 868 -18.49 -51.11 -5.11
C GLU A 868 -18.04 -52.19 -4.12
N THR A 869 -17.36 -51.81 -3.02
CA THR A 869 -16.92 -52.76 -1.98
C THR A 869 -18.01 -53.13 -0.97
N ALA A 870 -19.04 -52.31 -0.78
CA ALA A 870 -20.19 -52.61 0.08
C ALA A 870 -20.91 -53.95 -0.23
N PRO A 871 -21.29 -54.29 -1.48
CA PRO A 871 -21.89 -55.60 -1.78
C PRO A 871 -20.93 -56.76 -1.57
N HIS A 872 -19.62 -56.55 -1.76
CA HIS A 872 -18.60 -57.56 -1.46
C HIS A 872 -18.48 -57.80 0.06
N GLN A 873 -18.52 -56.75 0.88
CA GLN A 873 -18.59 -56.87 2.35
C GLN A 873 -19.85 -57.58 2.83
N LEU A 874 -20.99 -57.46 2.12
CA LEU A 874 -22.22 -58.20 2.41
C LEU A 874 -22.18 -59.67 1.94
N GLN A 875 -21.47 -59.98 0.85
CA GLN A 875 -21.32 -61.36 0.39
C GLN A 875 -20.32 -62.18 1.21
N ILE A 876 -19.25 -61.57 1.75
CA ILE A 876 -18.24 -62.26 2.58
C ILE A 876 -18.84 -63.05 3.77
N PRO A 877 -19.73 -62.50 4.62
CA PRO A 877 -20.34 -63.26 5.70
C PRO A 877 -21.30 -64.35 5.19
N VAL A 878 -22.02 -64.11 4.08
CA VAL A 878 -22.92 -65.11 3.48
C VAL A 878 -22.13 -66.29 2.90
N GLN A 879 -20.99 -66.03 2.25
CA GLN A 879 -20.07 -67.07 1.78
C GLN A 879 -19.39 -67.80 2.95
N LYS A 880 -19.00 -67.10 4.02
CA LYS A 880 -18.50 -67.74 5.26
C LYS A 880 -19.54 -68.66 5.90
N CYS A 881 -20.79 -68.23 6.03
CA CYS A 881 -21.87 -69.09 6.52
C CYS A 881 -22.05 -70.32 5.64
N ARG A 882 -22.11 -70.15 4.30
CA ARG A 882 -22.24 -71.29 3.36
C ARG A 882 -21.04 -72.25 3.44
N LEU A 883 -19.82 -71.75 3.59
CA LEU A 883 -18.64 -72.59 3.81
C LEU A 883 -18.71 -73.34 5.14
N GLN A 884 -19.15 -72.69 6.24
CA GLN A 884 -19.39 -73.39 7.50
C GLN A 884 -20.50 -74.45 7.39
N THR A 885 -21.56 -74.19 6.60
CA THR A 885 -22.62 -75.19 6.39
C THR A 885 -22.13 -76.37 5.54
N ALA A 886 -21.28 -76.10 4.54
CA ALA A 886 -20.66 -77.13 3.71
C ALA A 886 -19.69 -78.00 4.51
N CYS A 887 -18.82 -77.41 5.34
CA CYS A 887 -17.92 -78.16 6.21
C CYS A 887 -18.68 -79.00 7.27
N LEU A 888 -19.82 -78.52 7.77
CA LEU A 888 -20.69 -79.32 8.64
C LEU A 888 -21.26 -80.54 7.90
N HIS A 889 -21.77 -80.37 6.67
CA HIS A 889 -22.24 -81.49 5.84
C HIS A 889 -21.12 -82.46 5.39
N GLU A 890 -19.88 -81.99 5.21
CA GLU A 890 -18.72 -82.88 5.00
C GLU A 890 -18.38 -83.67 6.27
N SER A 891 -18.49 -83.07 7.46
CA SER A 891 -18.27 -83.81 8.72
C SER A 891 -19.37 -84.83 9.04
N GLU A 892 -20.61 -84.60 8.60
CA GLU A 892 -21.72 -85.56 8.72
C GLU A 892 -21.64 -86.69 7.68
N SER A 893 -21.15 -86.41 6.47
CA SER A 893 -20.98 -87.43 5.42
C SER A 893 -19.72 -88.30 5.56
N LEU A 894 -18.89 -88.04 6.60
CA LEU A 894 -17.79 -88.90 7.06
C LEU A 894 -18.17 -89.78 8.27
N GLN A 895 -19.44 -89.82 8.68
CA GLN A 895 -19.97 -90.67 9.77
C GLN A 895 -21.04 -91.69 9.30
N LEU A 896 -21.10 -91.96 7.99
CA LEU A 896 -21.84 -93.04 7.34
C LEU A 896 -20.89 -93.89 6.49
#